data_AF-A0AAJ4B0E7-F1
#
_entry.id   AF-A0AAJ4B0E7-F1
#
_cell.length_a   1.000
_cell.length_b   1.000
_cell.length_c   1.000
_cell.angle_alpha   90.00
_cell.angle_beta   90.00
_cell.angle_gamma   90.00
#
_symmetry.space_group_name_H-M   'P 1'
#
loop_
_entity.id
_entity.type
_entity.pdbx_description
1 polymer ?
#
loop_
_entity_poly.entity_id
_entity_poly.type
_entity_poly.pdbx_seq_one_letter_code
_entity_poly.pdbx_strand_id
1 'polypeptide(L)'
;MLTEKMIHVELERLIRSGEFYSSIDEKDIQRIKNLVHVDENLLPAFSIDEYIRRKYASATDNALRSTEQLQVLTSDDNVSTQLRQILRPDLVCINPERQQIVIFEIKKSTQTERQALTELLAYEHEIINILPFLSTYDLTFVLVSTEWSVLLEHAAGSAISWSNKNLLCLKVDLNQNNFKLNIHGLNSWSITGNAFFPPKSVASFTVSFEAAQSMEESEITYRLDLLLGFFAREADRVGLHGFALVVQDLGPYCDRGYQIVFCAVSPLALFDSMLSSGQITTSDGHLVEEIEKHKLDHGTESGISSLDDLIKKIVIPRLGAFTNVEFGGYFSWDITRNGLKDRCLPTFVEFWGLPGDYARAYINNPAVQNARTILFESGMTDWRNPTTGLWLIRNLFKPTFCGDGFVRPSDTFRLGLAIGHDDYLRQVARHSPSRPKSIEAAMFWNYSTFDCYIDELFILARTATTISPPKEAIRISGDVDQDISHDALIKWVVSEILQSDNFHVKAFYLGLNLAQAVTAEDLRPSNFIQLSKDEQTLNNFRLTTEFILKFSAETPSYNEAVKNKKISSALNILGITTEGVNNKAIDLSGVDLPKLCEAVKDIFSIADLTIPAITHLFEELPAMHVDWDTLKEGIDGMYNREVRYPAIYISTNGSIGTASYDNVEYAKLFRPLSDTELEVYVMDGSSGFETFRIEKWEDVRKGKLVKLPGQ
;
A
#
# COMPACT_ATOMS: atom_id res chain seq x y z
N MET A 1 36.76 28.26 -10.86
CA MET A 1 35.93 27.13 -11.31
C MET A 1 36.78 25.87 -11.19
N LEU A 2 36.39 24.91 -10.35
CA LEU A 2 37.16 23.66 -10.13
C LEU A 2 37.16 22.81 -11.42
N THR A 3 38.27 22.17 -11.76
CA THR A 3 38.34 21.16 -12.84
C THR A 3 38.05 19.77 -12.27
N GLU A 4 37.64 18.83 -13.11
CA GLU A 4 37.45 17.41 -12.73
C GLU A 4 38.70 16.85 -12.05
N LYS A 5 39.88 17.13 -12.63
CA LYS A 5 41.18 16.83 -12.04
C LYS A 5 41.40 17.45 -10.65
N MET A 6 40.91 18.66 -10.40
CA MET A 6 41.01 19.28 -9.06
C MET A 6 40.07 18.61 -8.07
N ILE A 7 38.86 18.23 -8.50
CA ILE A 7 37.90 17.49 -7.68
C ILE A 7 38.49 16.12 -7.33
N HIS A 8 39.02 15.39 -8.32
CA HIS A 8 39.72 14.12 -8.12
C HIS A 8 40.82 14.23 -7.07
N VAL A 9 41.76 15.15 -7.25
CA VAL A 9 42.91 15.31 -6.35
C VAL A 9 42.44 15.60 -4.92
N GLU A 10 41.40 16.42 -4.76
CA GLU A 10 40.86 16.73 -3.44
C GLU A 10 40.11 15.55 -2.81
N LEU A 11 39.33 14.79 -3.60
CA LEU A 11 38.68 13.56 -3.15
C LEU A 11 39.70 12.53 -2.69
N GLU A 12 40.75 12.29 -3.50
CA GLU A 12 41.82 11.36 -3.13
C GLU A 12 42.53 11.81 -1.85
N ARG A 13 42.80 13.12 -1.71
CA ARG A 13 43.38 13.69 -0.48
C ARG A 13 42.50 13.40 0.73
N LEU A 14 41.21 13.71 0.64
CA LEU A 14 40.23 13.50 1.71
C LEU A 14 40.09 12.03 2.09
N ILE A 15 40.10 11.13 1.11
CA ILE A 15 40.04 9.68 1.36
C ILE A 15 41.30 9.21 2.08
N ARG A 16 42.49 9.61 1.59
CA ARG A 16 43.76 9.22 2.20
C ARG A 16 43.98 9.81 3.59
N SER A 17 43.41 10.98 3.88
CA SER A 17 43.44 11.58 5.22
C SER A 17 42.36 11.05 6.17
N GLY A 18 41.40 10.25 5.67
CA GLY A 18 40.26 9.78 6.46
C GLY A 18 39.21 10.86 6.73
N GLU A 19 39.21 11.96 5.97
CA GLU A 19 38.34 13.12 6.14
C GLU A 19 37.16 13.13 5.14
N PHE A 20 37.07 12.16 4.22
CA PHE A 20 36.03 12.13 3.18
C PHE A 20 34.61 12.15 3.77
N TYR A 21 34.28 11.24 4.69
CA TYR A 21 32.95 11.19 5.31
C TYR A 21 32.60 12.52 6.00
N SER A 22 33.55 13.11 6.74
CA SER A 22 33.37 14.40 7.43
C SER A 22 33.27 15.61 6.48
N SER A 23 33.62 15.46 5.20
CA SER A 23 33.47 16.52 4.18
C SER A 23 32.06 16.59 3.59
N ILE A 24 31.23 15.57 3.84
CA ILE A 24 29.82 15.54 3.47
C ILE A 24 29.02 16.31 4.52
N ASP A 25 28.04 17.11 4.08
CA ASP A 25 27.21 17.90 4.97
C ASP A 25 26.49 17.03 6.02
N GLU A 26 26.70 17.37 7.29
CA GLU A 26 26.15 16.63 8.43
C GLU A 26 24.61 16.64 8.45
N LYS A 27 23.97 17.71 7.98
CA LYS A 27 22.51 17.79 7.92
C LYS A 27 21.97 16.81 6.88
N ASP A 28 22.67 16.67 5.75
CA ASP A 28 22.29 15.69 4.72
C ASP A 28 22.43 14.25 5.23
N ILE A 29 23.54 13.94 5.92
CA ILE A 29 23.74 12.63 6.55
C ILE A 29 22.61 12.35 7.55
N GLN A 30 22.30 13.31 8.43
CA GLN A 30 21.25 13.13 9.42
C GLN A 30 19.87 12.99 8.77
N ARG A 31 19.60 13.73 7.69
CA ARG A 31 18.36 13.60 6.91
C ARG A 31 18.20 12.17 6.39
N ILE A 32 19.23 11.61 5.74
CA ILE A 32 19.19 10.22 5.24
C ILE A 32 19.00 9.21 6.38
N LYS A 33 19.73 9.37 7.50
CA LYS A 33 19.57 8.52 8.69
C LYS A 33 18.16 8.55 9.26
N ASN A 34 17.52 9.73 9.28
CA ASN A 34 16.15 9.88 9.73
C ASN A 34 15.15 9.18 8.79
N LEU A 35 15.41 9.13 7.47
CA LEU A 35 14.52 8.49 6.49
C LEU A 35 14.55 6.96 6.55
N VAL A 36 15.70 6.38 6.92
CA VAL A 36 15.82 4.93 7.12
C VAL A 36 15.45 4.50 8.54
N HIS A 37 15.21 5.46 9.45
CA HIS A 37 14.82 5.18 10.81
C HIS A 37 13.45 4.49 10.86
N VAL A 38 13.35 3.46 11.70
CA VAL A 38 12.10 2.77 11.99
C VAL A 38 11.60 3.32 13.32
N ASP A 39 10.48 4.03 13.29
CA ASP A 39 9.81 4.50 14.50
C ASP A 39 9.19 3.30 15.23
N GLU A 40 9.60 3.08 16.47
CA GLU A 40 9.15 1.95 17.30
C GLU A 40 7.74 2.13 17.87
N ASN A 41 7.17 3.33 17.74
CA ASN A 41 5.86 3.70 18.27
C ASN A 41 4.81 3.95 17.17
N LEU A 42 5.20 3.96 15.90
CA LEU A 42 4.28 4.22 14.78
C LEU A 42 4.06 2.96 13.94
N LEU A 43 2.78 2.61 13.74
CA LEU A 43 2.43 1.52 12.83
C LEU A 43 2.72 1.93 11.37
N PRO A 44 3.48 1.13 10.61
CA PRO A 44 3.83 1.47 9.25
C PRO A 44 2.61 1.34 8.33
N ALA A 45 2.29 2.41 7.58
CA ALA A 45 1.30 2.37 6.52
C ALA A 45 1.94 1.92 5.20
N PHE A 46 1.16 1.27 4.34
CA PHE A 46 1.62 1.02 2.97
C PHE A 46 1.49 2.31 2.15
N SER A 47 2.56 2.66 1.45
CA SER A 47 2.58 3.76 0.48
C SER A 47 3.57 3.46 -0.64
N ILE A 48 3.10 3.39 -1.89
CA ILE A 48 3.97 3.13 -3.06
C ILE A 48 5.13 4.14 -3.09
N ASP A 49 4.79 5.42 -2.95
CA ASP A 49 5.78 6.49 -2.98
C ASP A 49 6.74 6.41 -1.79
N GLU A 50 6.26 6.03 -0.60
CA GLU A 50 7.12 5.87 0.59
C GLU A 50 8.09 4.71 0.43
N TYR A 51 7.66 3.58 -0.12
CA TYR A 51 8.53 2.42 -0.34
C TYR A 51 9.66 2.73 -1.32
N ILE A 52 9.36 3.44 -2.41
CA ILE A 52 10.37 3.87 -3.38
C ILE A 52 11.35 4.84 -2.74
N ARG A 53 10.86 5.77 -1.91
CA ARG A 53 11.72 6.71 -1.16
C ARG A 53 12.59 6.02 -0.14
N ARG A 54 12.05 5.11 0.66
CA ARG A 54 12.81 4.32 1.64
C ARG A 54 13.87 3.47 0.95
N LYS A 55 13.58 2.96 -0.25
CA LYS A 55 14.55 2.25 -1.08
C LYS A 55 15.72 3.16 -1.49
N TYR A 56 15.43 4.38 -1.93
CA TYR A 56 16.46 5.38 -2.22
C TYR A 56 17.30 5.74 -0.98
N ALA A 57 16.64 6.05 0.14
CA ALA A 57 17.30 6.40 1.38
C ALA A 57 18.16 5.23 1.90
N SER A 58 17.66 4.00 1.83
CA SER A 58 18.39 2.80 2.24
C SER A 58 19.62 2.53 1.38
N ALA A 59 19.51 2.69 0.06
CA ALA A 59 20.65 2.54 -0.86
C ALA A 59 21.71 3.62 -0.62
N THR A 60 21.27 4.87 -0.39
CA THR A 60 22.15 6.00 -0.09
C THR A 60 22.82 5.83 1.27
N ASP A 61 22.08 5.41 2.30
CA ASP A 61 22.61 5.16 3.64
C ASP A 61 23.61 3.99 3.66
N ASN A 62 23.32 2.89 2.95
CA ASN A 62 24.29 1.81 2.75
C ASN A 62 25.57 2.34 2.10
N ALA A 63 25.44 3.14 1.04
CA ALA A 63 26.58 3.71 0.35
C ALA A 63 27.37 4.71 1.23
N LEU A 64 26.68 5.54 2.03
CA LEU A 64 27.32 6.42 3.02
C LEU A 64 28.14 5.62 4.01
N ARG A 65 27.56 4.56 4.61
CA ARG A 65 28.26 3.69 5.56
C ARG A 65 29.49 3.02 4.93
N SER A 66 29.45 2.66 3.65
CA SER A 66 30.62 2.17 2.91
C SER A 66 31.75 3.20 2.79
N THR A 67 31.46 4.49 2.93
CA THR A 67 32.45 5.59 2.78
C THR A 67 33.07 6.09 4.09
N GLU A 68 32.65 5.56 5.25
CA GLU A 68 33.16 5.97 6.59
C GLU A 68 34.67 5.72 6.74
N GLN A 69 35.17 4.60 6.22
CA GLN A 69 36.59 4.28 6.19
C GLN A 69 36.96 3.70 4.83
N LEU A 70 37.84 4.38 4.12
CA LEU A 70 38.22 4.02 2.76
C LEU A 70 39.73 3.84 2.63
N GLN A 71 40.13 2.81 1.91
CA GLN A 71 41.50 2.61 1.44
C GLN A 71 41.50 2.64 -0.08
N VAL A 72 42.29 3.54 -0.68
CA VAL A 72 42.44 3.63 -2.14
C VAL A 72 43.15 2.38 -2.64
N LEU A 73 42.52 1.64 -3.55
CA LEU A 73 43.10 0.53 -4.30
C LEU A 73 43.76 1.02 -5.60
N THR A 74 43.06 1.88 -6.35
CA THR A 74 43.57 2.52 -7.56
C THR A 74 42.97 3.91 -7.76
N SER A 75 43.64 4.76 -8.53
CA SER A 75 43.30 6.16 -8.79
C SER A 75 43.70 6.56 -10.21
N ASP A 76 42.73 6.88 -11.07
CA ASP A 76 42.92 7.22 -12.51
C ASP A 76 43.86 6.23 -13.24
N ASP A 77 43.75 4.94 -12.90
CA ASP A 77 44.54 3.88 -13.53
C ASP A 77 43.63 2.81 -14.14
N ASN A 78 44.19 2.09 -15.11
CA ASN A 78 43.46 1.08 -15.85
C ASN A 78 43.13 -0.10 -14.95
N VAL A 79 41.82 -0.37 -14.78
CA VAL A 79 41.36 -1.58 -14.07
C VAL A 79 41.24 -2.79 -14.97
N SER A 80 41.33 -2.61 -16.30
CA SER A 80 41.22 -3.73 -17.22
C SER A 80 42.42 -4.66 -17.17
N THR A 81 42.14 -5.96 -17.01
CA THR A 81 43.11 -7.05 -17.09
C THR A 81 43.42 -7.48 -18.53
N GLN A 82 42.66 -6.98 -19.52
CA GLN A 82 42.81 -7.35 -20.92
C GLN A 82 43.73 -6.38 -21.69
N LEU A 83 44.57 -6.97 -22.54
CA LEU A 83 45.45 -6.20 -23.42
C LEU A 83 44.66 -5.28 -24.34
N ARG A 84 45.05 -3.99 -24.37
CA ARG A 84 44.49 -2.91 -25.21
C ARG A 84 43.10 -2.40 -24.82
N GLN A 85 42.54 -2.85 -23.70
CA GLN A 85 41.35 -2.21 -23.12
C GLN A 85 41.79 -1.15 -22.11
N ILE A 86 41.10 0.00 -22.13
CA ILE A 86 41.35 1.12 -21.23
C ILE A 86 40.03 1.44 -20.53
N LEU A 87 39.95 1.09 -19.24
CA LEU A 87 38.86 1.40 -18.32
C LEU A 87 39.49 2.03 -17.10
N ARG A 88 39.26 3.33 -16.88
CA ARG A 88 39.92 4.12 -15.85
C ARG A 88 38.87 4.80 -14.97
N PRO A 89 38.38 4.11 -13.92
CA PRO A 89 37.60 4.77 -12.89
C PRO A 89 38.44 5.87 -12.23
N ASP A 90 37.79 6.93 -11.79
CA ASP A 90 38.48 8.01 -11.06
C ASP A 90 39.12 7.44 -9.79
N LEU A 91 38.35 6.76 -8.95
CA LEU A 91 38.89 6.06 -7.79
C LEU A 91 38.21 4.71 -7.61
N VAL A 92 38.99 3.70 -7.21
CA VAL A 92 38.46 2.47 -6.63
C VAL A 92 39.05 2.35 -5.24
N CYS A 93 38.17 2.23 -4.25
CA CYS A 93 38.50 2.07 -2.86
C CYS A 93 37.94 0.76 -2.32
N ILE A 94 38.42 0.36 -1.15
CA ILE A 94 37.80 -0.67 -0.33
C ILE A 94 37.51 -0.11 1.06
N ASN A 95 36.35 -0.45 1.60
CA ASN A 95 36.08 -0.28 3.02
C ASN A 95 36.56 -1.55 3.75
N PRO A 96 37.63 -1.49 4.55
CA PRO A 96 38.19 -2.68 5.19
C PRO A 96 37.32 -3.23 6.32
N GLU A 97 36.44 -2.43 6.93
CA GLU A 97 35.53 -2.91 7.99
C GLU A 97 34.33 -3.64 7.41
N ARG A 98 33.78 -3.11 6.32
CA ARG A 98 32.59 -3.67 5.66
C ARG A 98 32.92 -4.66 4.55
N GLN A 99 34.18 -4.72 4.12
CA GLN A 99 34.68 -5.53 2.99
C GLN A 99 33.96 -5.19 1.67
N GLN A 100 33.60 -3.92 1.47
CA GLN A 100 32.87 -3.44 0.29
C GLN A 100 33.80 -2.65 -0.63
N ILE A 101 33.71 -2.88 -1.93
CA ILE A 101 34.42 -2.11 -2.96
C ILE A 101 33.60 -0.87 -3.29
N VAL A 102 34.25 0.29 -3.31
CA VAL A 102 33.63 1.59 -3.57
C VAL A 102 34.24 2.21 -4.82
N ILE A 103 33.42 2.42 -5.85
CA ILE A 103 33.84 2.98 -7.15
C ILE A 103 33.36 4.42 -7.23
N PHE A 104 34.28 5.34 -7.47
CA PHE A 104 33.98 6.76 -7.65
C PHE A 104 34.00 7.12 -9.14
N GLU A 105 33.06 7.97 -9.50
CA GLU A 105 33.00 8.62 -10.81
C GLU A 105 32.65 10.10 -10.63
N ILE A 106 33.35 10.99 -11.33
CA ILE A 106 33.27 12.44 -11.21
C ILE A 106 32.78 13.01 -12.53
N LYS A 107 31.74 13.85 -12.47
CA LYS A 107 31.18 14.54 -13.64
C LYS A 107 31.15 16.05 -13.43
N LYS A 108 31.43 16.77 -14.52
CA LYS A 108 31.51 18.23 -14.51
C LYS A 108 30.59 18.91 -15.54
N SER A 109 30.24 18.20 -16.62
CA SER A 109 29.46 18.80 -17.72
C SER A 109 28.33 17.91 -18.19
N THR A 110 27.25 18.55 -18.66
CA THR A 110 26.10 17.92 -19.30
C THR A 110 26.45 16.99 -20.47
N GLN A 111 27.59 17.19 -21.15
CA GLN A 111 28.06 16.27 -22.21
C GLN A 111 28.61 14.96 -21.66
N THR A 112 29.43 15.01 -20.60
CA THR A 112 30.08 13.84 -19.98
C THR A 112 29.13 13.04 -19.10
N GLU A 113 28.04 13.65 -18.62
CA GLU A 113 27.03 13.00 -17.78
C GLU A 113 26.28 11.86 -18.47
N ARG A 114 26.19 11.89 -19.82
CA ARG A 114 25.48 10.86 -20.61
C ARG A 114 26.12 9.47 -20.52
N GLN A 115 27.36 9.39 -20.06
CA GLN A 115 28.14 8.16 -19.99
C GLN A 115 28.39 7.68 -18.56
N ALA A 116 28.09 8.49 -17.54
CA ALA A 116 28.47 8.24 -16.16
C ALA A 116 28.02 6.86 -15.65
N LEU A 117 26.74 6.51 -15.82
CA LEU A 117 26.24 5.21 -15.38
C LEU A 117 26.80 4.07 -16.22
N THR A 118 26.99 4.28 -17.52
CA THR A 118 27.57 3.27 -18.42
C THR A 118 29.01 2.96 -18.04
N GLU A 119 29.79 3.97 -17.63
CA GLU A 119 31.16 3.81 -17.13
C GLU A 119 31.17 3.05 -15.80
N LEU A 120 30.32 3.44 -14.85
CA LEU A 120 30.18 2.70 -13.58
C LEU A 120 29.84 1.22 -13.80
N LEU A 121 28.93 0.92 -14.74
CA LEU A 121 28.59 -0.47 -15.09
C LEU A 121 29.75 -1.20 -15.78
N ALA A 122 30.55 -0.50 -16.59
CA ALA A 122 31.75 -1.08 -17.21
C ALA A 122 32.82 -1.42 -16.15
N TYR A 123 33.01 -0.53 -15.17
CA TYR A 123 33.94 -0.77 -14.06
C TYR A 123 33.46 -1.88 -13.15
N GLU A 124 32.17 -1.92 -12.82
CA GLU A 124 31.54 -3.04 -12.12
C GLU A 124 31.83 -4.37 -12.83
N HIS A 125 31.63 -4.43 -14.14
CA HIS A 125 31.86 -5.64 -14.91
C HIS A 125 33.33 -6.10 -14.84
N GLU A 126 34.29 -5.17 -14.99
CA GLU A 126 35.71 -5.53 -14.90
C GLU A 126 36.11 -5.99 -13.49
N ILE A 127 35.59 -5.35 -12.45
CA ILE A 127 35.84 -5.76 -11.07
C ILE A 127 35.25 -7.14 -10.79
N ILE A 128 34.04 -7.45 -11.29
CA ILE A 128 33.44 -8.78 -11.18
C ILE A 128 34.24 -9.83 -11.97
N ASN A 129 34.83 -9.47 -13.11
CA ASN A 129 35.72 -10.38 -13.84
C ASN A 129 36.99 -10.72 -13.03
N ILE A 130 37.51 -9.76 -12.25
CA ILE A 130 38.63 -9.98 -11.34
C ILE A 130 38.19 -10.77 -10.09
N LEU A 131 36.97 -10.51 -9.59
CA LEU A 131 36.38 -11.12 -8.40
C LEU A 131 35.05 -11.82 -8.74
N PRO A 132 35.09 -13.01 -9.38
CA PRO A 132 33.87 -13.75 -9.70
C PRO A 132 33.03 -14.03 -8.45
N PHE A 133 31.71 -13.94 -8.60
CA PHE A 133 30.72 -14.12 -7.52
C PHE A 133 30.68 -13.02 -6.45
N LEU A 134 31.36 -11.89 -6.67
CA LEU A 134 31.18 -10.70 -5.86
C LEU A 134 29.69 -10.31 -5.84
N SER A 135 29.12 -10.16 -4.64
CA SER A 135 27.73 -9.74 -4.48
C SER A 135 27.57 -8.31 -4.98
N THR A 136 26.45 -8.00 -5.62
CA THR A 136 26.09 -6.61 -5.94
C THR A 136 25.96 -5.75 -4.68
N TYR A 137 25.71 -6.35 -3.52
CA TYR A 137 25.68 -5.66 -2.23
C TYR A 137 27.09 -5.23 -1.77
N ASP A 138 28.12 -5.96 -2.19
CA ASP A 138 29.52 -5.68 -1.83
C ASP A 138 30.16 -4.64 -2.76
N LEU A 139 29.40 -4.17 -3.75
CA LEU A 139 29.75 -3.07 -4.65
C LEU A 139 28.94 -1.83 -4.31
N THR A 140 29.63 -0.73 -4.09
CA THR A 140 29.05 0.59 -3.83
C THR A 140 29.57 1.58 -4.87
N PHE A 141 28.70 2.46 -5.34
CA PHE A 141 29.03 3.52 -6.27
C PHE A 141 28.94 4.88 -5.57
N VAL A 142 29.85 5.78 -5.93
CA VAL A 142 29.82 7.19 -5.52
C VAL A 142 29.92 8.04 -6.79
N LEU A 143 28.84 8.75 -7.10
CA LEU A 143 28.79 9.64 -8.25
C LEU A 143 28.87 11.07 -7.74
N VAL A 144 29.96 11.76 -8.07
CA VAL A 144 30.21 13.14 -7.68
C VAL A 144 29.99 14.04 -8.87
N SER A 145 29.13 15.05 -8.76
CA SER A 145 28.92 15.99 -9.86
C SER A 145 28.86 17.45 -9.41
N THR A 146 29.29 18.37 -10.28
CA THR A 146 29.04 19.81 -10.08
C THR A 146 27.62 20.22 -10.51
N GLU A 147 27.06 19.52 -11.48
CA GLU A 147 25.74 19.75 -12.05
C GLU A 147 24.96 18.43 -12.16
N TRP A 148 23.64 18.49 -12.00
CA TRP A 148 22.77 17.31 -12.12
C TRP A 148 21.77 17.58 -13.24
N SER A 149 22.07 17.10 -14.44
CA SER A 149 21.08 17.16 -15.53
C SER A 149 19.98 16.13 -15.35
N VAL A 150 18.85 16.39 -16.00
CA VAL A 150 17.70 15.48 -16.08
C VAL A 150 18.12 14.04 -16.41
N LEU A 151 19.05 13.86 -17.35
CA LEU A 151 19.49 12.50 -17.75
C LEU A 151 20.28 11.81 -16.64
N LEU A 152 21.21 12.52 -15.98
CA LEU A 152 22.00 11.96 -14.88
C LEU A 152 21.09 11.58 -13.71
N GLU A 153 20.11 12.44 -13.43
CA GLU A 153 19.13 12.25 -12.37
C GLU A 153 18.25 11.03 -12.61
N HIS A 154 17.68 10.87 -13.81
CA HIS A 154 16.93 9.66 -14.17
C HIS A 154 17.80 8.39 -14.21
N ALA A 155 19.07 8.50 -14.65
CA ALA A 155 19.99 7.38 -14.66
C ALA A 155 20.30 6.90 -13.23
N ALA A 156 20.66 7.81 -12.33
CA ALA A 156 20.89 7.50 -10.93
C ALA A 156 19.62 6.97 -10.24
N GLY A 157 18.46 7.59 -10.51
CA GLY A 157 17.16 7.16 -10.01
C GLY A 157 16.81 5.74 -10.43
N SER A 158 17.09 5.39 -11.70
CA SER A 158 16.88 4.04 -12.23
C SER A 158 17.83 3.00 -11.62
N ALA A 159 19.10 3.36 -11.46
CA ALA A 159 20.09 2.48 -10.85
C ALA A 159 19.70 2.09 -9.42
N ILE A 160 19.22 3.06 -8.64
CA ILE A 160 18.80 2.85 -7.26
C ILE A 160 17.43 2.15 -7.19
N SER A 161 16.41 2.69 -7.86
CA SER A 161 15.01 2.26 -7.68
C SER A 161 14.70 0.93 -8.36
N TRP A 162 15.30 0.67 -9.53
CA TRP A 162 14.95 -0.47 -10.37
C TRP A 162 16.07 -1.50 -10.52
N SER A 163 17.33 -1.08 -10.38
CA SER A 163 18.49 -1.97 -10.50
C SER A 163 19.14 -2.35 -9.17
N ASN A 164 18.56 -1.93 -8.04
CA ASN A 164 19.02 -2.25 -6.68
C ASN A 164 20.50 -1.92 -6.43
N LYS A 165 21.03 -0.86 -7.03
CA LYS A 165 22.42 -0.44 -6.84
C LYS A 165 22.56 0.43 -5.60
N ASN A 166 23.61 0.18 -4.80
CA ASN A 166 24.03 1.07 -3.73
C ASN A 166 24.79 2.26 -4.34
N LEU A 167 24.16 3.42 -4.47
CA LEU A 167 24.72 4.59 -5.13
C LEU A 167 24.58 5.83 -4.24
N LEU A 168 25.69 6.48 -3.93
CA LEU A 168 25.76 7.77 -3.27
C LEU A 168 25.92 8.88 -4.31
N CYS A 169 24.93 9.78 -4.37
CA CYS A 169 24.91 10.92 -5.27
C CYS A 169 25.39 12.17 -4.54
N LEU A 170 26.53 12.74 -4.95
CA LEU A 170 27.13 13.92 -4.30
C LEU A 170 27.15 15.12 -5.24
N LYS A 171 26.85 16.30 -4.68
CA LYS A 171 27.02 17.58 -5.34
C LYS A 171 28.17 18.36 -4.70
N VAL A 172 29.08 18.87 -5.53
CA VAL A 172 30.17 19.73 -5.07
C VAL A 172 29.68 21.17 -4.95
N ASP A 173 29.83 21.79 -3.78
CA ASP A 173 29.56 23.22 -3.61
C ASP A 173 30.76 24.06 -4.10
N LEU A 174 30.53 24.91 -5.10
CA LEU A 174 31.55 25.76 -5.72
C LEU A 174 31.66 27.15 -5.06
N ASN A 175 30.80 27.46 -4.08
CA ASN A 175 30.63 28.83 -3.57
C ASN A 175 31.52 29.20 -2.37
N GLN A 176 32.36 28.28 -1.86
CA GLN A 176 33.20 28.54 -0.68
C GLN A 176 34.68 28.22 -0.93
N ASN A 177 35.57 28.87 -0.17
CA ASN A 177 37.01 28.55 -0.11
C ASN A 177 37.30 27.13 0.43
N ASN A 178 36.28 26.36 0.82
CA ASN A 178 36.37 25.01 1.36
C ASN A 178 35.64 24.05 0.41
N PHE A 179 36.29 22.92 0.09
CA PHE A 179 35.67 21.82 -0.65
C PHE A 179 34.65 21.13 0.25
N LYS A 180 33.37 21.22 -0.12
CA LYS A 180 32.26 20.61 0.62
C LYS A 180 31.36 19.82 -0.31
N LEU A 181 30.91 18.66 0.18
CA LEU A 181 30.03 17.75 -0.54
C LEU A 181 28.65 17.77 0.12
N ASN A 182 27.61 17.85 -0.70
CA ASN A 182 26.22 17.72 -0.25
C ASN A 182 25.64 16.46 -0.89
N ILE A 183 24.75 15.76 -0.19
CA ILE A 183 24.03 14.62 -0.78
C ILE A 183 22.97 15.18 -1.71
N HIS A 184 23.04 14.81 -2.97
CA HIS A 184 22.03 15.20 -3.95
C HIS A 184 20.78 14.33 -3.78
N GLY A 185 19.69 14.94 -3.31
CA GLY A 185 18.35 14.35 -3.38
C GLY A 185 17.91 14.21 -4.84
N LEU A 186 17.52 13.00 -5.23
CA LEU A 186 17.03 12.72 -6.58
C LEU A 186 15.52 12.98 -6.65
N ASN A 187 15.10 13.80 -7.60
CA ASN A 187 13.69 14.12 -7.86
C ASN A 187 13.14 13.36 -9.09
N SER A 188 13.87 12.33 -9.54
CA SER A 188 13.53 11.49 -10.69
C SER A 188 12.25 10.64 -10.52
N TRP A 189 11.77 10.47 -9.28
CA TRP A 189 10.48 9.82 -9.02
C TRP A 189 9.36 10.85 -9.02
N SER A 190 8.44 10.71 -9.97
CA SER A 190 7.18 11.44 -9.93
C SER A 190 6.25 10.77 -8.93
N ILE A 191 5.90 11.48 -7.84
CA ILE A 191 4.90 11.05 -6.87
C ILE A 191 3.66 10.59 -7.62
N THR A 192 3.30 9.31 -7.46
CA THR A 192 2.21 8.65 -8.18
C THR A 192 0.82 9.10 -7.74
N GLY A 193 0.72 9.94 -6.71
CA GLY A 193 -0.55 10.37 -6.14
C GLY A 193 -1.41 9.23 -5.57
N ASN A 194 -0.89 7.99 -5.60
CA ASN A 194 -1.54 6.78 -5.19
C ASN A 194 -0.70 6.18 -4.07
N ALA A 195 -1.10 6.43 -2.81
CA ALA A 195 -0.48 5.75 -1.68
C ALA A 195 -0.70 4.23 -1.78
N PHE A 196 -1.92 3.81 -2.16
CA PHE A 196 -2.30 2.40 -2.22
C PHE A 196 -2.40 1.90 -3.67
N PHE A 197 -2.40 0.58 -3.85
CA PHE A 197 -2.77 0.00 -5.13
C PHE A 197 -4.23 0.35 -5.48
N PRO A 198 -4.50 0.87 -6.69
CA PRO A 198 -5.86 1.01 -7.19
C PRO A 198 -6.57 -0.35 -7.20
N PRO A 199 -7.88 -0.45 -6.93
CA PRO A 199 -8.57 -1.73 -6.79
C PRO A 199 -8.43 -2.67 -7.99
N LYS A 200 -8.32 -2.12 -9.21
CA LYS A 200 -8.19 -2.89 -10.46
C LYS A 200 -6.73 -3.11 -10.89
N SER A 201 -5.76 -2.63 -10.11
CA SER A 201 -4.35 -2.69 -10.49
C SER A 201 -3.68 -4.04 -10.25
N VAL A 202 -4.33 -4.94 -9.52
CA VAL A 202 -3.83 -6.29 -9.31
C VAL A 202 -4.65 -7.24 -10.17
N ALA A 203 -4.01 -7.75 -11.22
CA ALA A 203 -4.56 -8.77 -12.09
C ALA A 203 -4.23 -10.15 -11.52
N SER A 204 -5.15 -11.09 -11.68
CA SER A 204 -5.08 -12.43 -11.12
C SER A 204 -5.26 -13.48 -12.20
N PHE A 205 -4.54 -14.58 -12.06
CA PHE A 205 -4.56 -15.74 -12.95
C PHE A 205 -4.60 -17.00 -12.10
N THR A 206 -5.58 -17.87 -12.37
CA THR A 206 -5.82 -19.06 -11.54
C THR A 206 -5.38 -20.32 -12.25
N VAL A 207 -4.69 -21.21 -11.55
CA VAL A 207 -4.37 -22.56 -12.01
C VAL A 207 -5.04 -23.56 -11.08
N SER A 208 -5.99 -24.34 -11.61
CA SER A 208 -6.76 -25.33 -10.85
C SER A 208 -6.24 -26.74 -11.17
N PHE A 209 -6.23 -27.64 -10.19
CA PHE A 209 -5.79 -29.02 -10.37
C PHE A 209 -6.27 -29.90 -9.21
N GLU A 210 -6.19 -31.22 -9.40
CA GLU A 210 -6.56 -32.21 -8.39
C GLU A 210 -5.36 -33.03 -7.95
N ALA A 211 -5.26 -33.28 -6.64
CA ALA A 211 -4.26 -34.19 -6.11
C ALA A 211 -4.70 -35.66 -6.30
N ALA A 212 -3.75 -36.52 -6.68
CA ALA A 212 -4.00 -37.95 -6.77
C ALA A 212 -4.43 -38.53 -5.41
N GLN A 213 -5.33 -39.51 -5.44
CA GLN A 213 -5.84 -40.15 -4.22
C GLN A 213 -4.75 -40.78 -3.34
N SER A 214 -3.65 -41.23 -3.95
CA SER A 214 -2.50 -41.81 -3.26
C SER A 214 -1.56 -40.79 -2.61
N MET A 215 -1.75 -39.48 -2.86
CA MET A 215 -0.86 -38.43 -2.36
C MET A 215 -1.31 -38.02 -0.95
N GLU A 216 -0.38 -38.06 0.00
CA GLU A 216 -0.64 -37.60 1.37
C GLU A 216 -0.74 -36.06 1.43
N GLU A 217 -1.51 -35.53 2.35
CA GLU A 217 -1.71 -34.08 2.49
C GLU A 217 -0.40 -33.32 2.74
N SER A 218 0.48 -33.86 3.58
CA SER A 218 1.82 -33.30 3.80
C SER A 218 2.67 -33.25 2.53
N GLU A 219 2.50 -34.22 1.64
CA GLU A 219 3.21 -34.25 0.35
C GLU A 219 2.67 -33.16 -0.58
N ILE A 220 1.35 -32.98 -0.64
CA ILE A 220 0.70 -31.91 -1.42
C ILE A 220 1.24 -30.55 -0.95
N THR A 221 1.15 -30.28 0.36
CA THR A 221 1.60 -29.02 0.95
C THR A 221 3.08 -28.76 0.64
N TYR A 222 3.95 -29.75 0.82
CA TYR A 222 5.37 -29.61 0.50
C TYR A 222 5.63 -29.30 -0.98
N ARG A 223 4.93 -29.97 -1.91
CA ARG A 223 5.08 -29.74 -3.35
C ARG A 223 4.63 -28.34 -3.76
N LEU A 224 3.51 -27.88 -3.23
CA LEU A 224 2.96 -26.56 -3.52
C LEU A 224 3.82 -25.45 -2.90
N ASP A 225 4.31 -25.67 -1.68
CA ASP A 225 5.22 -24.77 -0.98
C ASP A 225 6.51 -24.54 -1.80
N LEU A 226 7.13 -25.64 -2.21
CA LEU A 226 8.33 -25.61 -3.04
C LEU A 226 8.08 -24.96 -4.42
N LEU A 227 6.93 -25.23 -5.04
CA LEU A 227 6.54 -24.59 -6.30
C LEU A 227 6.45 -23.08 -6.16
N LEU A 228 5.69 -22.59 -5.17
CA LEU A 228 5.55 -21.15 -4.95
C LEU A 228 6.86 -20.49 -4.53
N GLY A 229 7.67 -21.14 -3.69
CA GLY A 229 8.99 -20.62 -3.33
C GLY A 229 9.97 -20.54 -4.51
N PHE A 230 9.85 -21.41 -5.52
CA PHE A 230 10.58 -21.25 -6.79
C PHE A 230 10.02 -20.11 -7.64
N PHE A 231 8.69 -20.01 -7.71
CA PHE A 231 8.02 -18.97 -8.47
C PHE A 231 8.38 -17.58 -7.95
N ALA A 232 8.22 -17.34 -6.64
CA ALA A 232 8.47 -16.04 -6.01
C ALA A 232 9.92 -15.56 -6.21
N ARG A 233 10.91 -16.45 -6.05
CA ARG A 233 12.33 -16.12 -6.30
C ARG A 233 12.62 -15.72 -7.75
N GLU A 234 12.03 -16.41 -8.71
CA GLU A 234 12.20 -16.06 -10.12
C GLU A 234 11.41 -14.80 -10.48
N ALA A 235 10.24 -14.58 -9.87
CA ALA A 235 9.44 -13.37 -10.02
C ALA A 235 10.22 -12.14 -9.51
N ASP A 236 10.85 -12.23 -8.34
CA ASP A 236 11.77 -11.21 -7.81
C ASP A 236 12.92 -10.94 -8.79
N ARG A 237 13.54 -12.00 -9.32
CA ARG A 237 14.69 -11.90 -10.21
C ARG A 237 14.39 -11.17 -11.52
N VAL A 238 13.16 -11.25 -12.02
CA VAL A 238 12.72 -10.55 -13.23
C VAL A 238 12.03 -9.21 -12.94
N GLY A 239 11.95 -8.80 -11.67
CA GLY A 239 11.32 -7.54 -11.26
C GLY A 239 9.79 -7.54 -11.30
N LEU A 240 9.14 -8.71 -11.26
CA LEU A 240 7.69 -8.79 -11.10
C LEU A 240 7.29 -8.42 -9.67
N HIS A 241 6.09 -7.89 -9.46
CA HIS A 241 5.56 -7.52 -8.15
C HIS A 241 4.19 -8.14 -7.95
N GLY A 242 3.95 -8.79 -6.81
CA GLY A 242 2.72 -9.52 -6.61
C GLY A 242 2.70 -10.44 -5.40
N PHE A 243 1.69 -11.30 -5.38
CA PHE A 243 1.49 -12.32 -4.37
C PHE A 243 0.73 -13.52 -4.98
N ALA A 244 0.81 -14.68 -4.35
CA ALA A 244 0.05 -15.85 -4.74
C ALA A 244 -0.66 -16.44 -3.53
N LEU A 245 -1.83 -17.01 -3.76
CA LEU A 245 -2.61 -17.72 -2.75
C LEU A 245 -2.81 -19.16 -3.20
N VAL A 246 -2.49 -20.12 -2.33
CA VAL A 246 -2.91 -21.51 -2.52
C VAL A 246 -4.18 -21.75 -1.74
N VAL A 247 -5.19 -22.25 -2.43
CA VAL A 247 -6.47 -22.63 -1.82
C VAL A 247 -6.80 -24.08 -2.09
N GLN A 248 -7.46 -24.70 -1.12
CA GLN A 248 -8.16 -25.96 -1.31
C GLN A 248 -9.60 -25.66 -1.75
N ASP A 249 -10.06 -26.31 -2.82
CA ASP A 249 -11.46 -26.20 -3.26
C ASP A 249 -12.32 -27.20 -2.47
N LEU A 250 -13.22 -26.68 -1.63
CA LEU A 250 -14.17 -27.46 -0.82
C LEU A 250 -15.55 -27.53 -1.49
N GLY A 251 -15.63 -27.24 -2.78
CA GLY A 251 -16.83 -27.36 -3.59
C GLY A 251 -17.39 -28.79 -3.64
N PRO A 252 -18.70 -28.96 -3.87
CA PRO A 252 -19.37 -30.26 -3.78
C PRO A 252 -18.96 -31.27 -4.86
N TYR A 253 -18.31 -30.82 -5.94
CA TYR A 253 -17.91 -31.67 -7.06
C TYR A 253 -16.39 -31.92 -7.10
N CYS A 254 -15.64 -31.49 -6.09
CA CYS A 254 -14.20 -31.65 -6.06
C CYS A 254 -13.78 -32.28 -4.73
N ASP A 255 -13.26 -33.51 -4.79
CA ASP A 255 -12.87 -34.23 -3.57
C ASP A 255 -11.46 -33.87 -3.09
N ARG A 256 -10.55 -33.49 -4.00
CA ARG A 256 -9.14 -33.14 -3.70
C ARG A 256 -8.61 -32.01 -4.59
N GLY A 257 -9.44 -30.98 -4.78
CA GLY A 257 -9.13 -29.82 -5.61
C GLY A 257 -8.24 -28.80 -4.92
N TYR A 258 -7.33 -28.24 -5.68
CA TYR A 258 -6.47 -27.13 -5.29
C TYR A 258 -6.45 -26.08 -6.39
N GLN A 259 -6.24 -24.84 -6.01
CA GLN A 259 -6.00 -23.75 -6.94
C GLN A 259 -4.83 -22.91 -6.45
N ILE A 260 -3.98 -22.48 -7.38
CA ILE A 260 -3.00 -21.43 -7.15
C ILE A 260 -3.50 -20.18 -7.87
N VAL A 261 -3.75 -19.13 -7.09
CA VAL A 261 -4.17 -17.83 -7.60
C VAL A 261 -2.96 -16.92 -7.61
N PHE A 262 -2.37 -16.71 -8.77
CA PHE A 262 -1.27 -15.76 -8.97
C PHE A 262 -1.83 -14.36 -9.15
N CYS A 263 -1.32 -13.39 -8.40
CA CYS A 263 -1.71 -11.99 -8.49
C CYS A 263 -0.49 -11.13 -8.79
N ALA A 264 -0.54 -10.35 -9.88
CA ALA A 264 0.52 -9.45 -10.29
C ALA A 264 0.02 -8.02 -10.43
N VAL A 265 0.84 -7.06 -10.02
CA VAL A 265 0.57 -5.64 -10.18
C VAL A 265 0.74 -5.28 -11.66
N SER A 266 -0.31 -4.74 -12.27
CA SER A 266 -0.32 -4.26 -13.66
C SER A 266 0.15 -2.80 -13.74
N PRO A 267 1.26 -2.54 -14.45
CA PRO A 267 1.71 -1.17 -14.74
C PRO A 267 0.68 -0.37 -15.54
N LEU A 268 -0.04 -1.00 -16.48
CA LEU A 268 -1.05 -0.33 -17.30
C LEU A 268 -2.30 0.06 -16.51
N ALA A 269 -2.66 -0.73 -15.49
CA ALA A 269 -3.75 -0.36 -14.60
C ALA A 269 -3.36 0.76 -13.62
N LEU A 270 -2.10 0.81 -13.18
CA LEU A 270 -1.58 1.97 -12.45
C LEU A 270 -1.60 3.23 -13.35
N PHE A 271 -1.14 3.11 -14.59
CA PHE A 271 -1.20 4.16 -15.60
C PHE A 271 -2.64 4.68 -15.82
N ASP A 272 -3.61 3.77 -15.95
CA ASP A 272 -5.03 4.12 -16.07
C ASP A 272 -5.56 4.90 -14.85
N SER A 273 -5.12 4.51 -13.64
CA SER A 273 -5.46 5.21 -12.41
C SER A 273 -4.87 6.62 -12.38
N MET A 274 -3.62 6.80 -12.82
CA MET A 274 -2.95 8.10 -12.88
C MET A 274 -3.63 9.06 -13.89
N LEU A 275 -4.08 8.54 -15.03
CA LEU A 275 -4.90 9.29 -15.99
C LEU A 275 -6.25 9.69 -15.38
N SER A 276 -6.93 8.72 -14.74
CA SER A 276 -8.25 8.94 -14.14
C SER A 276 -8.23 9.95 -13.00
N SER A 277 -7.12 10.03 -12.26
CA SER A 277 -6.93 11.03 -11.20
C SER A 277 -6.42 12.38 -11.71
N GLY A 278 -6.17 12.53 -13.02
CA GLY A 278 -5.60 13.75 -13.61
C GLY A 278 -4.17 14.03 -13.17
N GLN A 279 -3.47 13.01 -12.65
CA GLN A 279 -2.08 13.16 -12.23
C GLN A 279 -1.14 13.14 -13.44
N ILE A 280 -1.52 12.36 -14.47
CA ILE A 280 -1.00 12.50 -15.82
C ILE A 280 -2.16 12.77 -16.78
N THR A 281 -1.87 13.41 -17.90
CA THR A 281 -2.81 13.69 -18.99
C THR A 281 -2.23 13.20 -20.31
N THR A 282 -3.10 12.97 -21.30
CA THR A 282 -2.68 12.56 -22.65
C THR A 282 -1.81 13.62 -23.35
N SER A 283 -1.89 14.88 -22.90
CA SER A 283 -1.03 15.97 -23.35
C SER A 283 0.36 15.99 -22.71
N ASP A 284 0.64 15.16 -21.70
CA ASP A 284 1.94 15.18 -20.99
C ASP A 284 3.09 14.60 -21.81
N GLY A 285 2.80 13.92 -22.93
CA GLY A 285 3.81 13.52 -23.89
C GLY A 285 3.34 12.44 -24.86
N HIS A 286 4.04 12.34 -25.99
CA HIS A 286 3.72 11.37 -27.05
C HIS A 286 3.67 9.91 -26.54
N LEU A 287 4.55 9.54 -25.61
CA LEU A 287 4.57 8.19 -25.05
C LEU A 287 3.29 7.89 -24.25
N VAL A 288 2.74 8.86 -23.53
CA VAL A 288 1.50 8.70 -22.76
C VAL A 288 0.35 8.38 -23.70
N GLU A 289 0.23 9.12 -24.80
CA GLU A 289 -0.79 8.90 -25.84
C GLU A 289 -0.70 7.50 -26.46
N GLU A 290 0.50 7.04 -26.82
CA GLU A 290 0.69 5.72 -27.43
C GLU A 290 0.45 4.57 -26.43
N ILE A 291 0.83 4.73 -25.16
CA ILE A 291 0.49 3.74 -24.11
C ILE A 291 -1.01 3.68 -23.89
N GLU A 292 -1.70 4.82 -23.89
CA GLU A 292 -3.16 4.85 -23.76
C GLU A 292 -3.84 4.13 -24.94
N LYS A 293 -3.41 4.39 -26.18
CA LYS A 293 -3.89 3.66 -27.37
C LYS A 293 -3.68 2.16 -27.22
N HIS A 294 -2.48 1.73 -26.85
CA HIS A 294 -2.17 0.32 -26.64
C HIS A 294 -3.08 -0.33 -25.58
N LYS A 295 -3.26 0.35 -24.44
CA LYS A 295 -4.15 -0.08 -23.35
C LYS A 295 -5.61 -0.20 -23.83
N LEU A 296 -6.10 0.73 -24.64
CA LEU A 296 -7.45 0.67 -25.19
C LEU A 296 -7.64 -0.53 -26.13
N ASP A 297 -6.62 -0.89 -26.90
CA ASP A 297 -6.66 -2.01 -27.84
C ASP A 297 -6.50 -3.39 -27.17
N HIS A 298 -5.75 -3.47 -26.06
CA HIS A 298 -5.30 -4.75 -25.47
C HIS A 298 -5.70 -4.97 -24.00
N GLY A 299 -6.37 -4.00 -23.37
CA GLY A 299 -6.70 -4.05 -21.95
C GLY A 299 -5.51 -3.73 -21.03
N THR A 300 -5.77 -3.70 -19.73
CA THR A 300 -4.77 -3.38 -18.70
C THR A 300 -3.93 -4.59 -18.28
N GLU A 301 -4.44 -5.79 -18.50
CA GLU A 301 -3.81 -7.07 -18.20
C GLU A 301 -2.66 -7.41 -19.15
N SER A 302 -2.60 -6.80 -20.34
CA SER A 302 -1.49 -6.97 -21.28
C SER A 302 -0.13 -6.52 -20.70
N GLY A 303 -0.15 -5.68 -19.66
CA GLY A 303 1.04 -5.19 -18.96
C GLY A 303 1.78 -6.21 -18.08
N ILE A 304 1.29 -7.44 -17.95
CA ILE A 304 1.87 -8.47 -17.06
C ILE A 304 2.27 -9.77 -17.77
N SER A 305 2.66 -9.70 -19.05
CA SER A 305 3.08 -10.87 -19.84
C SER A 305 4.21 -11.71 -19.23
N SER A 306 5.06 -11.10 -18.38
CA SER A 306 6.09 -11.83 -17.63
C SER A 306 5.51 -12.87 -16.67
N LEU A 307 4.28 -12.70 -16.19
CA LEU A 307 3.58 -13.70 -15.38
C LEU A 307 3.32 -14.98 -16.20
N ASP A 308 2.85 -14.85 -17.45
CA ASP A 308 2.60 -16.00 -18.33
C ASP A 308 3.87 -16.81 -18.57
N ASP A 309 4.98 -16.12 -18.82
CA ASP A 309 6.28 -16.75 -19.07
C ASP A 309 6.79 -17.50 -17.84
N LEU A 310 6.63 -16.92 -16.64
CA LEU A 310 6.98 -17.59 -15.39
C LEU A 310 6.07 -18.80 -15.11
N ILE A 311 4.77 -18.70 -15.35
CA ILE A 311 3.83 -19.82 -15.20
C ILE A 311 4.26 -20.97 -16.13
N LYS A 312 4.52 -20.69 -17.41
CA LYS A 312 4.97 -21.70 -18.39
C LYS A 312 6.31 -22.34 -17.99
N LYS A 313 7.25 -21.53 -17.53
CA LYS A 313 8.62 -21.98 -17.19
C LYS A 313 8.68 -22.74 -15.87
N ILE A 314 7.88 -22.36 -14.87
CA ILE A 314 8.05 -22.82 -13.48
C ILE A 314 6.90 -23.72 -13.05
N VAL A 315 5.66 -23.29 -13.28
CA VAL A 315 4.46 -23.93 -12.74
C VAL A 315 4.14 -25.19 -13.56
N ILE A 316 3.97 -25.05 -14.88
CA ILE A 316 3.58 -26.18 -15.76
C ILE A 316 4.48 -27.42 -15.57
N PRO A 317 5.82 -27.31 -15.56
CA PRO A 317 6.69 -28.49 -15.42
C PRO A 317 6.58 -29.18 -14.05
N ARG A 318 6.08 -28.47 -13.02
CA ARG A 318 5.95 -28.98 -11.64
C ARG A 318 4.56 -29.54 -11.33
N LEU A 319 3.60 -29.36 -12.23
CA LEU A 319 2.23 -29.88 -12.06
C LEU A 319 2.05 -31.34 -12.52
N GLY A 320 3.09 -31.99 -13.06
CA GLY A 320 2.98 -33.35 -13.61
C GLY A 320 2.56 -34.47 -12.65
N ALA A 321 2.59 -34.21 -11.33
CA ALA A 321 2.09 -35.14 -10.30
C ALA A 321 0.61 -34.93 -9.97
N PHE A 322 -0.02 -33.90 -10.51
CA PHE A 322 -1.43 -33.55 -10.32
C PHE A 322 -2.23 -33.89 -11.59
N THR A 323 -3.54 -34.03 -11.43
CA THR A 323 -4.49 -34.34 -12.52
C THR A 323 -5.44 -33.17 -12.76
N ASN A 324 -6.17 -33.20 -13.87
CA ASN A 324 -7.22 -32.20 -14.19
C ASN A 324 -6.72 -30.75 -14.09
N VAL A 325 -5.52 -30.50 -14.63
CA VAL A 325 -4.91 -29.17 -14.61
C VAL A 325 -5.63 -28.25 -15.59
N GLU A 326 -6.19 -27.17 -15.09
CA GLU A 326 -6.89 -26.14 -15.85
C GLU A 326 -6.27 -24.76 -15.61
N PHE A 327 -6.18 -23.97 -16.68
CA PHE A 327 -5.65 -22.62 -16.65
C PHE A 327 -6.79 -21.63 -16.85
N GLY A 328 -6.95 -20.71 -15.91
CA GLY A 328 -7.98 -19.67 -15.94
C GLY A 328 -7.63 -18.50 -16.85
N GLY A 329 -8.53 -17.51 -16.88
CA GLY A 329 -8.30 -16.22 -17.50
C GLY A 329 -7.76 -15.18 -16.52
N TYR A 330 -7.49 -13.99 -17.05
CA TYR A 330 -7.13 -12.81 -16.27
C TYR A 330 -8.36 -12.10 -15.72
N PHE A 331 -8.36 -11.83 -14.42
CA PHE A 331 -9.42 -11.07 -13.74
C PHE A 331 -8.79 -10.13 -12.71
N SER A 332 -9.49 -9.05 -12.32
CA SER A 332 -9.04 -8.27 -11.17
C SER A 332 -9.13 -9.09 -9.88
N TRP A 333 -8.20 -8.83 -8.95
CA TRP A 333 -8.14 -9.54 -7.67
C TRP A 333 -9.47 -9.53 -6.90
N ASP A 334 -10.22 -8.42 -6.94
CA ASP A 334 -11.51 -8.32 -6.25
C ASP A 334 -12.56 -9.31 -6.78
N ILE A 335 -12.56 -9.56 -8.10
CA ILE A 335 -13.46 -10.53 -8.75
C ILE A 335 -13.06 -11.94 -8.33
N THR A 336 -11.77 -12.28 -8.49
CA THR A 336 -11.27 -13.62 -8.15
C THR A 336 -11.48 -13.95 -6.69
N ARG A 337 -11.09 -13.06 -5.78
CA ARG A 337 -11.28 -13.22 -4.34
C ARG A 337 -12.73 -13.51 -3.98
N ASN A 338 -13.68 -12.80 -4.58
CA ASN A 338 -15.10 -13.02 -4.31
C ASN A 338 -15.57 -14.42 -4.75
N GLY A 339 -15.01 -14.97 -5.83
CA GLY A 339 -15.24 -16.36 -6.22
C GLY A 339 -14.66 -17.41 -5.27
N LEU A 340 -13.70 -17.03 -4.41
CA LEU A 340 -13.09 -17.94 -3.44
C LEU A 340 -13.88 -18.04 -2.13
N LYS A 341 -14.53 -16.95 -1.68
CA LYS A 341 -15.05 -16.81 -0.31
C LYS A 341 -15.97 -17.93 0.17
N ASP A 342 -16.78 -18.48 -0.72
CA ASP A 342 -17.83 -19.44 -0.36
C ASP A 342 -17.47 -20.91 -0.62
N ARG A 343 -16.26 -21.18 -1.11
CA ARG A 343 -15.86 -22.55 -1.49
C ARG A 343 -14.40 -22.90 -1.23
N CYS A 344 -13.51 -21.91 -1.25
CA CYS A 344 -12.07 -22.15 -1.24
C CYS A 344 -11.49 -21.80 0.13
N LEU A 345 -10.78 -22.75 0.75
CA LEU A 345 -10.06 -22.55 2.00
C LEU A 345 -8.59 -22.19 1.71
N PRO A 346 -8.15 -20.98 2.07
CA PRO A 346 -6.74 -20.59 2.03
C PRO A 346 -5.84 -21.50 2.84
N THR A 347 -4.73 -21.96 2.25
CA THR A 347 -3.77 -22.86 2.89
C THR A 347 -2.45 -22.16 3.20
N PHE A 348 -1.91 -21.37 2.26
CA PHE A 348 -0.80 -20.45 2.50
C PHE A 348 -0.70 -19.39 1.39
N VAL A 349 0.04 -18.32 1.69
CA VAL A 349 0.28 -17.16 0.82
C VAL A 349 1.78 -17.02 0.55
N GLU A 350 2.14 -16.48 -0.61
CA GLU A 350 3.52 -16.06 -0.91
C GLU A 350 3.54 -14.66 -1.51
N PHE A 351 4.56 -13.87 -1.17
CA PHE A 351 4.74 -12.50 -1.68
C PHE A 351 6.07 -12.36 -2.41
N TRP A 352 6.12 -11.46 -3.39
CA TRP A 352 7.37 -11.10 -4.08
C TRP A 352 7.32 -9.63 -4.52
N GLY A 353 8.49 -9.07 -4.79
CA GLY A 353 8.69 -7.69 -5.17
C GLY A 353 8.25 -6.72 -4.08
N LEU A 354 7.66 -5.60 -4.48
CA LEU A 354 7.19 -4.55 -3.56
C LEU A 354 6.25 -5.09 -2.46
N PRO A 355 5.23 -5.93 -2.74
CA PRO A 355 4.44 -6.59 -1.69
C PRO A 355 5.25 -7.45 -0.73
N GLY A 356 6.28 -8.15 -1.21
CA GLY A 356 7.17 -8.95 -0.37
C GLY A 356 8.06 -8.12 0.54
N ASP A 357 8.57 -7.00 0.05
CA ASP A 357 9.30 -6.02 0.86
C ASP A 357 8.39 -5.41 1.93
N TYR A 358 7.14 -5.07 1.58
CA TYR A 358 6.15 -4.59 2.54
C TYR A 358 5.84 -5.62 3.62
N ALA A 359 5.51 -6.85 3.24
CA ALA A 359 5.18 -7.92 4.17
C ALA A 359 6.29 -8.11 5.21
N ARG A 360 7.54 -8.22 4.75
CA ARG A 360 8.73 -8.39 5.61
C ARG A 360 9.00 -7.18 6.49
N ALA A 361 8.90 -5.97 5.95
CA ALA A 361 9.13 -4.74 6.73
C ALA A 361 8.05 -4.54 7.80
N TYR A 362 6.79 -4.83 7.46
CA TYR A 362 5.65 -4.69 8.35
C TYR A 362 5.74 -5.63 9.56
N ILE A 363 5.88 -6.93 9.31
CA ILE A 363 5.93 -7.93 10.39
C ILE A 363 7.17 -7.78 11.27
N ASN A 364 8.30 -7.28 10.75
CA ASN A 364 9.50 -7.02 11.56
C ASN A 364 9.49 -5.66 12.27
N ASN A 365 8.46 -4.82 12.07
CA ASN A 365 8.40 -3.52 12.70
C ASN A 365 8.11 -3.66 14.22
N PRO A 366 8.90 -3.03 15.11
CA PRO A 366 8.69 -3.11 16.56
C PRO A 366 7.32 -2.63 17.03
N ALA A 367 6.77 -1.55 16.45
CA ALA A 367 5.44 -1.04 16.76
C ALA A 367 4.36 -2.08 16.46
N VAL A 368 4.51 -2.82 15.35
CA VAL A 368 3.60 -3.92 14.97
C VAL A 368 3.69 -5.07 15.97
N GLN A 369 4.91 -5.51 16.29
CA GLN A 369 5.14 -6.59 17.26
C GLN A 369 4.60 -6.24 18.65
N ASN A 370 4.61 -4.95 19.04
CA ASN A 370 4.12 -4.48 20.33
C ASN A 370 2.60 -4.20 20.34
N ALA A 371 2.07 -3.63 19.27
CA ALA A 371 0.67 -3.19 19.24
C ALA A 371 -0.29 -4.30 18.82
N ARG A 372 0.14 -5.22 17.95
CA ARG A 372 -0.73 -6.20 17.28
C ARG A 372 -0.42 -7.63 17.72
N THR A 373 -0.13 -7.82 19.01
CA THR A 373 0.22 -9.13 19.60
C THR A 373 -0.89 -10.17 19.49
N ILE A 374 -2.14 -9.74 19.25
CA ILE A 374 -3.28 -10.65 18.99
C ILE A 374 -3.17 -11.27 17.59
N LEU A 375 -2.73 -10.47 16.60
CA LEU A 375 -2.58 -10.92 15.21
C LEU A 375 -1.22 -11.58 14.97
N PHE A 376 -0.17 -11.09 15.63
CA PHE A 376 1.21 -11.43 15.38
C PHE A 376 1.87 -11.90 16.67
N GLU A 377 2.00 -13.21 16.82
CA GLU A 377 2.77 -13.78 17.92
C GLU A 377 4.24 -13.35 17.80
N SER A 378 4.79 -12.83 18.90
CA SER A 378 6.14 -12.27 18.94
C SER A 378 7.18 -13.29 18.48
N GLY A 379 7.98 -12.92 17.48
CA GLY A 379 9.11 -13.71 17.00
C GLY A 379 8.76 -14.97 16.17
N MET A 380 7.48 -15.28 15.95
CA MET A 380 7.03 -16.45 15.17
C MET A 380 6.03 -16.13 14.05
N THR A 381 5.87 -14.84 13.72
CA THR A 381 4.89 -14.42 12.71
C THR A 381 5.33 -14.81 11.30
N ASP A 382 4.70 -15.85 10.76
CA ASP A 382 4.86 -16.27 9.37
C ASP A 382 3.90 -15.49 8.47
N TRP A 383 4.43 -14.63 7.58
CA TRP A 383 3.61 -13.90 6.61
C TRP A 383 2.92 -14.81 5.59
N ARG A 384 3.34 -16.08 5.50
CA ARG A 384 2.76 -17.10 4.62
C ARG A 384 1.54 -17.75 5.24
N ASN A 385 1.32 -17.59 6.55
CA ASN A 385 0.07 -17.98 7.19
C ASN A 385 -1.11 -17.24 6.52
N PRO A 386 -2.18 -17.93 6.11
CA PRO A 386 -3.29 -17.29 5.39
C PRO A 386 -3.96 -16.11 6.11
N THR A 387 -4.11 -16.16 7.43
CA THR A 387 -4.73 -15.09 8.21
C THR A 387 -3.87 -13.83 8.14
N THR A 388 -2.57 -13.97 8.43
CA THR A 388 -1.57 -12.89 8.31
C THR A 388 -1.42 -12.40 6.88
N GLY A 389 -1.29 -13.30 5.92
CA GLY A 389 -1.07 -12.98 4.51
C GLY A 389 -2.25 -12.21 3.92
N LEU A 390 -3.49 -12.63 4.18
CA LEU A 390 -4.67 -11.89 3.71
C LEU A 390 -4.80 -10.53 4.40
N TRP A 391 -4.42 -10.43 5.67
CA TRP A 391 -4.33 -9.16 6.38
C TRP A 391 -3.34 -8.21 5.69
N LEU A 392 -2.13 -8.67 5.37
CA LEU A 392 -1.12 -7.91 4.65
C LEU A 392 -1.57 -7.52 3.24
N ILE A 393 -2.23 -8.43 2.50
CA ILE A 393 -2.77 -8.15 1.17
C ILE A 393 -3.79 -7.00 1.23
N ARG A 394 -4.65 -6.95 2.26
CA ARG A 394 -5.64 -5.87 2.39
C ARG A 394 -5.00 -4.50 2.51
N ASN A 395 -3.90 -4.39 3.24
CA ASN A 395 -3.21 -3.11 3.44
C ASN A 395 -2.51 -2.57 2.20
N LEU A 396 -2.29 -3.41 1.19
CA LEU A 396 -1.82 -2.93 -0.12
C LEU A 396 -2.86 -2.04 -0.81
N PHE A 397 -4.13 -2.13 -0.39
CA PHE A 397 -5.25 -1.34 -0.91
C PHE A 397 -5.72 -0.30 0.12
N LYS A 398 -6.46 0.70 -0.35
CA LYS A 398 -7.03 1.73 0.53
C LYS A 398 -7.93 1.07 1.60
N PRO A 399 -7.75 1.38 2.89
CA PRO A 399 -8.60 0.86 3.97
C PRO A 399 -10.09 1.16 3.71
N THR A 400 -10.93 0.18 4.02
CA THR A 400 -12.40 0.27 3.83
C THR A 400 -13.17 0.34 5.14
N PHE A 401 -12.47 0.30 6.28
CA PHE A 401 -13.06 0.30 7.62
C PHE A 401 -12.21 1.14 8.57
N CYS A 402 -12.76 2.24 9.11
CA CYS A 402 -12.16 3.11 10.13
C CYS A 402 -10.68 3.53 9.91
N GLY A 403 -10.14 3.44 8.70
CA GLY A 403 -8.69 3.57 8.46
C GLY A 403 -8.11 4.97 8.65
N ASP A 404 -8.98 5.97 8.80
CA ASP A 404 -8.66 7.34 9.19
C ASP A 404 -9.26 7.73 10.54
N GLY A 405 -9.62 6.75 11.37
CA GLY A 405 -10.13 6.91 12.73
C GLY A 405 -11.55 7.45 12.84
N PHE A 406 -12.20 7.74 11.72
CA PHE A 406 -13.61 8.12 11.68
C PHE A 406 -14.49 6.87 11.54
N VAL A 407 -15.53 6.78 12.39
CA VAL A 407 -16.50 5.69 12.32
C VAL A 407 -17.70 6.16 11.51
N ARG A 408 -17.74 5.77 10.24
CA ARG A 408 -18.79 6.18 9.29
C ARG A 408 -20.02 5.29 9.36
N PRO A 409 -21.17 5.73 8.83
CA PRO A 409 -22.33 4.87 8.60
C PRO A 409 -21.99 3.52 7.97
N SER A 410 -21.19 3.50 6.91
CA SER A 410 -20.82 2.26 6.24
C SER A 410 -19.97 1.35 7.13
N ASP A 411 -19.06 1.89 7.94
CA ASP A 411 -18.24 1.13 8.88
C ASP A 411 -19.13 0.40 9.90
N THR A 412 -20.09 1.10 10.49
CA THR A 412 -21.01 0.51 11.48
C THR A 412 -21.86 -0.61 10.89
N PHE A 413 -22.34 -0.43 9.65
CA PHE A 413 -23.09 -1.46 8.93
C PHE A 413 -22.21 -2.68 8.63
N ARG A 414 -20.98 -2.48 8.16
CA ARG A 414 -20.00 -3.55 7.88
C ARG A 414 -19.65 -4.37 9.11
N LEU A 415 -19.43 -3.72 10.25
CA LEU A 415 -19.15 -4.41 11.51
C LEU A 415 -20.34 -5.27 11.94
N GLY A 416 -21.56 -4.72 11.84
CA GLY A 416 -22.78 -5.48 12.09
C GLY A 416 -22.89 -6.72 11.18
N LEU A 417 -22.64 -6.56 9.88
CA LEU A 417 -22.63 -7.67 8.93
C LEU A 417 -21.62 -8.76 9.32
N ALA A 418 -20.39 -8.39 9.68
CA ALA A 418 -19.33 -9.35 10.03
C ALA A 418 -19.68 -10.17 11.28
N ILE A 419 -20.18 -9.53 12.33
CA ILE A 419 -20.60 -10.19 13.57
C ILE A 419 -21.81 -11.10 13.31
N GLY A 420 -22.83 -10.58 12.62
CA GLY A 420 -24.04 -11.35 12.34
C GLY A 420 -23.77 -12.55 11.43
N HIS A 421 -22.76 -12.46 10.55
CA HIS A 421 -22.39 -13.54 9.66
C HIS A 421 -21.63 -14.63 10.42
N ASP A 422 -20.77 -14.24 11.38
CA ASP A 422 -20.10 -15.18 12.28
C ASP A 422 -21.13 -16.00 13.08
N ASP A 423 -22.08 -15.32 13.73
CA ASP A 423 -23.16 -15.97 14.48
C ASP A 423 -23.98 -16.92 13.60
N TYR A 424 -24.34 -16.47 12.39
CA TYR A 424 -25.06 -17.28 11.42
C TYR A 424 -24.30 -18.54 11.02
N LEU A 425 -23.02 -18.43 10.65
CA LEU A 425 -22.21 -19.57 10.22
C LEU A 425 -22.05 -20.60 11.35
N ARG A 426 -21.82 -20.17 12.58
CA ARG A 426 -21.79 -21.06 13.76
C ARG A 426 -23.14 -21.75 13.97
N GLN A 427 -24.24 -21.02 13.81
CA GLN A 427 -25.57 -21.59 13.96
C GLN A 427 -25.85 -22.65 12.89
N VAL A 428 -25.49 -22.40 11.63
CA VAL A 428 -25.58 -23.38 10.53
C VAL A 428 -24.71 -24.61 10.83
N ALA A 429 -23.47 -24.41 11.30
CA ALA A 429 -22.55 -25.52 11.62
C ALA A 429 -23.13 -26.46 12.68
N ARG A 430 -23.78 -25.91 13.72
CA ARG A 430 -24.34 -26.70 14.83
C ARG A 430 -25.65 -27.41 14.50
N HIS A 431 -26.49 -26.79 13.66
CA HIS A 431 -27.87 -27.26 13.47
C HIS A 431 -28.11 -27.93 12.12
N SER A 432 -27.12 -27.97 11.21
CA SER A 432 -27.26 -28.65 9.93
C SER A 432 -27.13 -30.18 10.06
N PRO A 433 -28.09 -30.97 9.53
CA PRO A 433 -28.01 -32.44 9.55
C PRO A 433 -26.78 -33.01 8.82
N SER A 434 -26.30 -32.30 7.80
CA SER A 434 -25.05 -32.57 7.08
C SER A 434 -24.30 -31.26 6.88
N ARG A 435 -23.26 -31.02 7.69
CA ARG A 435 -22.43 -29.81 7.61
C ARG A 435 -21.83 -29.68 6.20
N PRO A 436 -22.07 -28.56 5.48
CA PRO A 436 -21.43 -28.32 4.19
C PRO A 436 -19.91 -28.22 4.35
N LYS A 437 -19.12 -28.88 3.49
CA LYS A 437 -17.64 -28.76 3.51
C LYS A 437 -17.20 -27.30 3.37
N SER A 438 -17.91 -26.52 2.57
CA SER A 438 -17.58 -25.11 2.31
C SER A 438 -17.83 -24.16 3.49
N ILE A 439 -18.46 -24.61 4.57
CA ILE A 439 -18.70 -23.75 5.74
C ILE A 439 -17.40 -23.29 6.40
N GLU A 440 -16.34 -24.11 6.31
CA GLU A 440 -15.01 -23.78 6.84
C GLU A 440 -14.36 -22.67 6.03
N ALA A 441 -14.51 -22.71 4.69
CA ALA A 441 -14.08 -21.63 3.82
C ALA A 441 -14.84 -20.34 4.16
N ALA A 442 -16.17 -20.38 4.20
CA ALA A 442 -16.99 -19.21 4.53
C ALA A 442 -16.63 -18.62 5.90
N MET A 443 -16.42 -19.48 6.91
CA MET A 443 -15.99 -19.08 8.25
C MET A 443 -14.62 -18.41 8.22
N PHE A 444 -13.64 -19.02 7.55
CA PHE A 444 -12.29 -18.47 7.44
C PHE A 444 -12.31 -17.07 6.81
N TRP A 445 -13.03 -16.88 5.70
CA TRP A 445 -13.08 -15.59 5.01
C TRP A 445 -13.83 -14.52 5.80
N ASN A 446 -14.90 -14.90 6.52
CA ASN A 446 -15.58 -14.01 7.45
C ASN A 446 -14.66 -13.61 8.60
N TYR A 447 -14.06 -14.60 9.27
CA TYR A 447 -13.12 -14.39 10.37
C TYR A 447 -11.97 -13.48 9.96
N SER A 448 -11.36 -13.74 8.80
CA SER A 448 -10.29 -12.89 8.27
C SER A 448 -10.72 -11.42 8.17
N THR A 449 -11.96 -11.14 7.72
CA THR A 449 -12.49 -9.77 7.63
C THR A 449 -12.82 -9.21 9.02
N PHE A 450 -13.46 -10.02 9.86
CA PHE A 450 -13.92 -9.64 11.19
C PHE A 450 -12.75 -9.32 12.12
N ASP A 451 -11.70 -10.13 12.10
CA ASP A 451 -10.46 -9.96 12.86
C ASP A 451 -9.78 -8.63 12.52
N CYS A 452 -9.73 -8.25 11.23
CA CYS A 452 -9.27 -6.93 10.81
C CYS A 452 -10.10 -5.79 11.44
N TYR A 453 -11.43 -5.91 11.42
CA TYR A 453 -12.30 -4.86 11.98
C TYR A 453 -12.12 -4.73 13.48
N ILE A 454 -12.01 -5.85 14.18
CA ILE A 454 -11.78 -5.88 15.62
C ILE A 454 -10.43 -5.25 15.97
N ASP A 455 -9.37 -5.59 15.25
CA ASP A 455 -8.07 -5.00 15.45
C ASP A 455 -8.08 -3.46 15.22
N GLU A 456 -8.71 -2.98 14.14
CA GLU A 456 -8.82 -1.53 13.90
C GLU A 456 -9.63 -0.82 14.99
N LEU A 457 -10.69 -1.44 15.52
CA LEU A 457 -11.44 -0.92 16.67
C LEU A 457 -10.59 -0.91 17.94
N PHE A 458 -9.75 -1.91 18.17
CA PHE A 458 -8.84 -1.94 19.32
C PHE A 458 -7.75 -0.88 19.20
N ILE A 459 -7.23 -0.62 18.00
CA ILE A 459 -6.28 0.48 17.77
C ILE A 459 -6.95 1.80 18.07
N LEU A 460 -8.15 2.02 17.51
CA LEU A 460 -8.95 3.22 17.75
C LEU A 460 -9.22 3.40 19.26
N ALA A 461 -9.61 2.33 19.97
CA ALA A 461 -9.88 2.38 21.41
C ALA A 461 -8.63 2.62 22.27
N ARG A 462 -7.44 2.19 21.81
CA ARG A 462 -6.18 2.40 22.52
C ARG A 462 -5.64 3.82 22.37
N THR A 463 -5.91 4.47 21.24
CA THR A 463 -5.42 5.83 20.95
C THR A 463 -6.43 6.90 21.34
N ALA A 464 -7.72 6.55 21.44
CA ALA A 464 -8.77 7.46 21.84
C ALA A 464 -8.87 7.62 23.36
N THR A 465 -8.90 8.87 23.83
CA THR A 465 -9.15 9.24 25.23
C THR A 465 -10.63 9.16 25.61
N THR A 466 -11.53 9.10 24.63
CA THR A 466 -12.99 9.06 24.85
C THR A 466 -13.59 7.65 24.86
N ILE A 467 -12.77 6.61 24.69
CA ILE A 467 -13.23 5.22 24.66
C ILE A 467 -12.67 4.48 25.86
N SER A 468 -13.55 3.86 26.64
CA SER A 468 -13.13 2.96 27.70
C SER A 468 -12.84 1.57 27.11
N PRO A 469 -11.85 0.83 27.64
CA PRO A 469 -11.65 -0.56 27.23
C PRO A 469 -12.87 -1.43 27.57
N PRO A 470 -13.08 -2.54 26.84
CA PRO A 470 -14.19 -3.44 27.11
C PRO A 470 -14.09 -4.01 28.54
N LYS A 471 -15.22 -4.00 29.25
CA LYS A 471 -15.32 -4.50 30.64
C LYS A 471 -15.22 -6.02 30.73
N GLU A 472 -15.64 -6.70 29.67
CA GLU A 472 -15.65 -8.15 29.54
C GLU A 472 -14.66 -8.56 28.43
N ALA A 473 -14.08 -9.75 28.55
CA ALA A 473 -13.14 -10.25 27.56
C ALA A 473 -13.86 -10.51 26.22
N ILE A 474 -13.42 -9.84 25.16
CA ILE A 474 -13.88 -10.08 23.79
C ILE A 474 -13.18 -11.33 23.26
N ARG A 475 -13.94 -12.26 22.69
CA ARG A 475 -13.44 -13.49 22.07
C ARG A 475 -13.86 -13.53 20.62
N ILE A 476 -12.93 -13.94 19.76
CA ILE A 476 -13.14 -14.21 18.34
C ILE A 476 -12.36 -15.47 17.96
N SER A 477 -12.80 -16.20 16.93
CA SER A 477 -12.09 -17.39 16.46
C SER A 477 -12.52 -17.77 15.04
N GLY A 478 -11.57 -18.18 14.21
CA GLY A 478 -11.85 -18.76 12.89
C GLY A 478 -12.36 -20.20 12.95
N ASP A 479 -12.30 -20.85 14.11
CA ASP A 479 -12.84 -22.19 14.33
C ASP A 479 -14.36 -22.11 14.49
N VAL A 480 -15.09 -22.63 13.51
CA VAL A 480 -16.56 -22.60 13.47
C VAL A 480 -17.20 -23.42 14.61
N ASP A 481 -16.49 -24.39 15.19
CA ASP A 481 -17.02 -25.25 16.23
C ASP A 481 -16.92 -24.62 17.63
N GLN A 482 -16.14 -23.54 17.78
CA GLN A 482 -16.05 -22.84 19.06
C GLN A 482 -17.35 -22.11 19.41
N ASP A 483 -17.68 -22.12 20.71
CA ASP A 483 -18.82 -21.40 21.25
C ASP A 483 -18.42 -20.00 21.71
N ILE A 484 -18.81 -19.02 20.89
CA ILE A 484 -18.49 -17.61 21.08
C ILE A 484 -19.81 -16.84 21.12
N SER A 485 -19.95 -16.01 22.16
CA SER A 485 -21.02 -15.03 22.26
C SER A 485 -20.44 -13.65 22.04
N HIS A 486 -21.06 -12.89 21.15
CA HIS A 486 -20.67 -11.52 20.82
C HIS A 486 -21.38 -10.46 21.69
N ASP A 487 -22.16 -10.84 22.70
CA ASP A 487 -22.94 -9.90 23.53
C ASP A 487 -22.07 -8.82 24.19
N ALA A 488 -20.91 -9.21 24.72
CA ALA A 488 -19.95 -8.30 25.34
C ALA A 488 -19.40 -7.28 24.33
N LEU A 489 -19.03 -7.77 23.15
CA LEU A 489 -18.53 -6.95 22.05
C LEU A 489 -19.61 -5.97 21.56
N ILE A 490 -20.82 -6.47 21.30
CA ILE A 490 -21.96 -5.65 20.84
C ILE A 490 -22.26 -4.53 21.84
N LYS A 491 -22.33 -4.85 23.14
CA LYS A 491 -22.56 -3.84 24.19
C LYS A 491 -21.47 -2.78 24.19
N TRP A 492 -20.20 -3.18 24.13
CA TRP A 492 -19.06 -2.28 24.13
C TRP A 492 -19.03 -1.38 22.88
N VAL A 493 -19.24 -1.95 21.70
CA VAL A 493 -19.33 -1.20 20.44
C VAL A 493 -20.43 -0.16 20.51
N VAL A 494 -21.64 -0.55 20.92
CA VAL A 494 -22.79 0.37 20.99
C VAL A 494 -22.56 1.50 22.00
N SER A 495 -21.97 1.21 23.16
CA SER A 495 -21.79 2.21 24.22
C SER A 495 -20.58 3.11 24.00
N GLU A 496 -19.43 2.55 23.64
CA GLU A 496 -18.15 3.28 23.59
C GLU A 496 -17.81 3.76 22.17
N ILE A 497 -17.86 2.86 21.18
CA ILE A 497 -17.47 3.19 19.79
C ILE A 497 -18.56 4.02 19.12
N LEU A 498 -19.83 3.59 19.21
CA LEU A 498 -20.94 4.29 18.58
C LEU A 498 -21.55 5.39 19.45
N GLN A 499 -21.08 5.53 20.70
CA GLN A 499 -21.56 6.52 21.66
C GLN A 499 -23.09 6.57 21.81
N SER A 500 -23.77 5.44 21.57
CA SER A 500 -25.22 5.33 21.50
C SER A 500 -25.90 6.27 20.49
N ASP A 501 -25.19 6.70 19.43
CA ASP A 501 -25.78 7.49 18.36
C ASP A 501 -26.90 6.73 17.65
N ASN A 502 -28.06 7.38 17.51
CA ASN A 502 -29.30 6.73 17.07
C ASN A 502 -29.18 6.15 15.66
N PHE A 503 -28.54 6.85 14.72
CA PHE A 503 -28.45 6.39 13.34
C PHE A 503 -27.40 5.29 13.20
N HIS A 504 -26.20 5.50 13.75
CA HIS A 504 -25.10 4.53 13.68
C HIS A 504 -25.45 3.21 14.37
N VAL A 505 -26.11 3.26 15.53
CA VAL A 505 -26.59 2.05 16.22
C VAL A 505 -27.65 1.32 15.38
N LYS A 506 -28.58 2.05 14.73
CA LYS A 506 -29.55 1.43 13.82
C LYS A 506 -28.90 0.80 12.60
N ALA A 507 -27.90 1.46 12.00
CA ALA A 507 -27.13 0.93 10.89
C ALA A 507 -26.37 -0.34 11.30
N PHE A 508 -25.75 -0.34 12.48
CA PHE A 508 -25.09 -1.52 13.06
C PHE A 508 -26.05 -2.71 13.23
N TYR A 509 -27.21 -2.51 13.87
CA TYR A 509 -28.21 -3.57 14.03
C TYR A 509 -28.85 -3.99 12.70
N LEU A 510 -29.00 -3.08 11.73
CA LEU A 510 -29.43 -3.45 10.38
C LEU A 510 -28.40 -4.39 9.73
N GLY A 511 -27.10 -4.12 9.91
CA GLY A 511 -26.02 -4.99 9.48
C GLY A 511 -26.11 -6.38 10.10
N LEU A 512 -26.25 -6.46 11.42
CA LEU A 512 -26.42 -7.74 12.13
C LEU A 512 -27.54 -8.60 11.53
N ASN A 513 -28.68 -7.98 11.22
CA ASN A 513 -29.84 -8.68 10.69
C ASN A 513 -29.76 -8.99 9.19
N LEU A 514 -28.92 -8.26 8.43
CA LEU A 514 -28.71 -8.47 6.98
C LEU A 514 -27.48 -9.32 6.66
N ALA A 515 -26.83 -9.91 7.66
CA ALA A 515 -25.58 -10.63 7.48
C ALA A 515 -25.65 -11.86 6.54
N GLN A 516 -26.84 -12.41 6.31
CA GLN A 516 -27.05 -13.48 5.32
C GLN A 516 -27.20 -12.94 3.89
N ALA A 517 -27.58 -11.68 3.75
CA ALA A 517 -27.95 -11.07 2.47
C ALA A 517 -26.82 -10.22 1.87
N VAL A 518 -25.91 -9.69 2.70
CA VAL A 518 -24.85 -8.78 2.26
C VAL A 518 -23.50 -9.19 2.86
N THR A 519 -22.43 -9.09 2.06
CA THR A 519 -21.05 -9.32 2.51
C THR A 519 -20.47 -8.08 3.19
N ALA A 520 -19.77 -8.26 4.32
CA ALA A 520 -19.22 -7.15 5.09
C ALA A 520 -18.09 -6.39 4.35
N GLU A 521 -17.17 -7.10 3.68
CA GLU A 521 -15.96 -6.48 3.13
C GLU A 521 -16.21 -5.58 1.91
N ASP A 522 -17.18 -5.89 1.07
CA ASP A 522 -17.41 -5.21 -0.20
C ASP A 522 -18.85 -4.73 -0.43
N LEU A 523 -19.75 -4.98 0.53
CA LEU A 523 -21.15 -4.57 0.50
C LEU A 523 -21.87 -5.04 -0.77
N ARG A 524 -21.69 -6.33 -1.11
CA ARG A 524 -22.34 -6.96 -2.26
C ARG A 524 -23.40 -7.97 -1.78
N PRO A 525 -24.38 -8.32 -2.63
CA PRO A 525 -25.26 -9.44 -2.34
C PRO A 525 -24.47 -10.70 -2.02
N SER A 526 -24.84 -11.35 -0.92
CA SER A 526 -24.28 -12.63 -0.50
C SER A 526 -24.93 -13.78 -1.26
N ASN A 527 -24.19 -14.87 -1.44
CA ASN A 527 -24.72 -16.11 -2.00
C ASN A 527 -25.82 -16.76 -1.12
N PHE A 528 -25.93 -16.32 0.15
CA PHE A 528 -26.96 -16.77 1.09
C PHE A 528 -28.23 -15.91 1.08
N ILE A 529 -28.36 -14.93 0.18
CA ILE A 529 -29.47 -13.97 0.17
C ILE A 529 -30.87 -14.61 0.19
N GLN A 530 -31.02 -15.78 -0.41
CA GLN A 530 -32.31 -16.51 -0.46
C GLN A 530 -32.79 -17.01 0.91
N LEU A 531 -31.89 -17.03 1.92
CA LEU A 531 -32.17 -17.46 3.28
C LEU A 531 -32.67 -16.31 4.16
N SER A 532 -32.46 -15.06 3.74
CA SER A 532 -32.96 -13.88 4.44
C SER A 532 -34.47 -13.69 4.18
N LYS A 533 -35.31 -14.11 5.13
CA LYS A 533 -36.79 -14.08 5.02
C LYS A 533 -37.50 -13.22 6.06
N ASP A 534 -36.77 -12.50 6.90
CA ASP A 534 -37.40 -11.67 7.92
C ASP A 534 -38.01 -10.40 7.31
N GLU A 535 -39.34 -10.34 7.30
CA GLU A 535 -40.12 -9.22 6.78
C GLU A 535 -39.86 -7.93 7.57
N GLN A 536 -39.60 -8.03 8.88
CA GLN A 536 -39.28 -6.88 9.71
C GLN A 536 -37.92 -6.28 9.32
N THR A 537 -36.90 -7.11 9.12
CA THR A 537 -35.58 -6.68 8.62
C THR A 537 -35.68 -6.04 7.25
N LEU A 538 -36.44 -6.63 6.32
CA LEU A 538 -36.67 -6.03 5.00
C LEU A 538 -37.33 -4.65 5.10
N ASN A 539 -38.35 -4.51 5.95
CA ASN A 539 -39.00 -3.23 6.19
C ASN A 539 -38.03 -2.20 6.79
N ASN A 540 -37.21 -2.60 7.76
CA ASN A 540 -36.18 -1.74 8.33
C ASN A 540 -35.14 -1.31 7.29
N PHE A 541 -34.76 -2.19 6.36
CA PHE A 541 -33.84 -1.86 5.28
C PHE A 541 -34.43 -0.81 4.33
N ARG A 542 -35.71 -0.98 3.94
CA ARG A 542 -36.45 0.02 3.15
C ARG A 542 -36.49 1.38 3.86
N LEU A 543 -36.89 1.41 5.13
CA LEU A 543 -36.98 2.65 5.91
C LEU A 543 -35.63 3.37 6.04
N THR A 544 -34.55 2.63 6.29
CA THR A 544 -33.19 3.19 6.35
C THR A 544 -32.75 3.75 5.01
N THR A 545 -33.03 3.03 3.92
CA THR A 545 -32.71 3.47 2.55
C THR A 545 -33.47 4.74 2.18
N GLU A 546 -34.77 4.79 2.48
CA GLU A 546 -35.58 6.00 2.29
C GLU A 546 -35.04 7.19 3.09
N PHE A 547 -34.69 6.96 4.35
CA PHE A 547 -34.13 8.00 5.22
C PHE A 547 -32.84 8.58 4.62
N ILE A 548 -31.88 7.74 4.24
CA ILE A 548 -30.61 8.18 3.67
C ILE A 548 -30.85 9.01 2.39
N LEU A 549 -31.69 8.52 1.48
CA LEU A 549 -31.97 9.23 0.22
C LEU A 549 -32.65 10.58 0.48
N LYS A 550 -33.68 10.62 1.33
CA LYS A 550 -34.39 11.86 1.70
C LYS A 550 -33.43 12.87 2.38
N PHE A 551 -32.65 12.40 3.35
CA PHE A 551 -31.69 13.23 4.07
C PHE A 551 -30.59 13.80 3.16
N SER A 552 -30.08 12.98 2.22
CA SER A 552 -29.02 13.37 1.29
C SER A 552 -29.44 14.43 0.27
N ALA A 553 -30.74 14.50 -0.05
CA ALA A 553 -31.31 15.52 -0.93
C ALA A 553 -31.36 16.91 -0.26
N GLU A 554 -31.45 16.94 1.07
CA GLU A 554 -31.57 18.17 1.86
C GLU A 554 -30.22 18.64 2.43
N THR A 555 -29.25 17.73 2.51
CA THR A 555 -27.97 17.97 3.19
C THR A 555 -26.84 18.16 2.17
N PRO A 556 -26.14 19.31 2.19
CA PRO A 556 -24.97 19.49 1.37
C PRO A 556 -23.87 18.51 1.78
N SER A 557 -23.12 18.01 0.81
CA SER A 557 -21.96 17.15 0.99
C SER A 557 -20.69 17.91 0.67
N TYR A 558 -19.58 17.51 1.29
CA TYR A 558 -18.26 18.03 0.95
C TYR A 558 -17.83 17.67 -0.49
N ASN A 559 -18.44 16.65 -1.11
CA ASN A 559 -18.25 16.28 -2.52
C ASN A 559 -19.60 16.00 -3.22
N GLU A 560 -20.26 17.08 -3.64
CA GLU A 560 -21.56 17.04 -4.32
C GLU A 560 -21.56 16.21 -5.61
N ALA A 561 -20.47 16.28 -6.40
CA ALA A 561 -20.38 15.55 -7.66
C ALA A 561 -20.44 14.03 -7.44
N VAL A 562 -19.68 13.52 -6.45
CA VAL A 562 -19.71 12.09 -6.10
C VAL A 562 -21.05 11.71 -5.49
N LYS A 563 -21.61 12.52 -4.58
CA LYS A 563 -22.93 12.27 -3.99
C LYS A 563 -24.00 12.10 -5.09
N ASN A 564 -24.09 13.05 -6.02
CA ASN A 564 -25.11 13.02 -7.08
C ASN A 564 -24.95 11.84 -8.05
N LYS A 565 -23.71 11.45 -8.35
CA LYS A 565 -23.42 10.22 -9.12
C LYS A 565 -23.92 8.96 -8.40
N LYS A 566 -23.68 8.87 -7.08
CA LYS A 566 -24.12 7.74 -6.25
C LYS A 566 -25.64 7.69 -6.08
N ILE A 567 -26.29 8.83 -5.88
CA ILE A 567 -27.76 8.92 -5.85
C ILE A 567 -28.34 8.42 -7.17
N SER A 568 -27.82 8.90 -8.31
CA SER A 568 -28.32 8.50 -9.64
C SER A 568 -28.18 7.00 -9.88
N SER A 569 -27.04 6.41 -9.47
CA SER A 569 -26.77 4.97 -9.55
C SER A 569 -27.74 4.16 -8.69
N ALA A 570 -27.92 4.55 -7.42
CA ALA A 570 -28.84 3.88 -6.50
C ALA A 570 -30.29 3.94 -6.99
N LEU A 571 -30.76 5.09 -7.47
CA LEU A 571 -32.13 5.25 -8.00
C LEU A 571 -32.37 4.37 -9.23
N ASN A 572 -31.38 4.24 -10.10
CA ASN A 572 -31.47 3.36 -11.27
C ASN A 572 -31.64 1.89 -10.87
N ILE A 573 -30.84 1.41 -9.90
CA ILE A 573 -30.95 0.04 -9.38
C ILE A 573 -32.32 -0.20 -8.73
N LEU A 574 -32.79 0.76 -7.94
CA LEU A 574 -34.08 0.68 -7.23
C LEU A 574 -35.30 0.87 -8.15
N GLY A 575 -35.10 1.39 -9.37
CA GLY A 575 -36.17 1.66 -10.33
C GLY A 575 -37.03 2.88 -9.97
N ILE A 576 -36.42 3.91 -9.38
CA ILE A 576 -37.09 5.11 -8.87
C ILE A 576 -36.68 6.33 -9.68
N THR A 577 -37.62 7.26 -9.92
CA THR A 577 -37.32 8.52 -10.62
C THR A 577 -36.71 9.56 -9.69
N THR A 578 -35.87 10.44 -10.24
CA THR A 578 -35.25 11.56 -9.51
C THR A 578 -36.28 12.55 -8.95
N GLU A 579 -37.44 12.69 -9.60
CA GLU A 579 -38.55 13.52 -9.10
C GLU A 579 -39.11 13.02 -7.76
N GLY A 580 -39.10 11.71 -7.51
CA GLY A 580 -39.53 11.11 -6.24
C GLY A 580 -38.66 11.52 -5.05
N VAL A 581 -37.35 11.68 -5.28
CA VAL A 581 -36.39 12.13 -4.26
C VAL A 581 -36.60 13.62 -3.95
N ASN A 582 -36.68 14.46 -4.98
CA ASN A 582 -36.85 15.91 -4.83
C ASN A 582 -38.17 16.28 -4.16
N ASN A 583 -39.24 15.52 -4.41
CA ASN A 583 -40.55 15.72 -3.80
C ASN A 583 -40.73 14.96 -2.46
N LYS A 584 -39.67 14.31 -1.94
CA LYS A 584 -39.69 13.48 -0.73
C LYS A 584 -40.71 12.34 -0.74
N ALA A 585 -41.19 11.96 -1.92
CA ALA A 585 -42.17 10.90 -2.15
C ALA A 585 -41.48 9.60 -2.58
N ILE A 586 -40.42 9.21 -1.85
CA ILE A 586 -39.78 7.90 -2.03
C ILE A 586 -40.62 6.86 -1.27
N ASP A 587 -41.12 5.87 -2.01
CA ASP A 587 -41.83 4.69 -1.50
C ASP A 587 -41.07 3.43 -1.96
N LEU A 588 -40.49 2.71 -1.01
CA LEU A 588 -39.76 1.47 -1.27
C LEU A 588 -40.56 0.21 -0.93
N SER A 589 -41.85 0.33 -0.60
CA SER A 589 -42.70 -0.82 -0.20
C SER A 589 -42.73 -1.94 -1.24
N GLY A 590 -42.61 -1.59 -2.53
CA GLY A 590 -42.57 -2.54 -3.65
C GLY A 590 -41.18 -3.04 -4.06
N VAL A 591 -40.09 -2.55 -3.44
CA VAL A 591 -38.73 -2.96 -3.80
C VAL A 591 -38.33 -4.22 -3.04
N ASP A 592 -37.86 -5.24 -3.74
CA ASP A 592 -37.44 -6.51 -3.16
C ASP A 592 -36.02 -6.47 -2.56
N LEU A 593 -35.71 -7.50 -1.77
CA LEU A 593 -34.41 -7.61 -1.10
C LEU A 593 -33.21 -7.62 -2.08
N PRO A 594 -33.23 -8.37 -3.20
CA PRO A 594 -32.12 -8.37 -4.14
C PRO A 594 -31.74 -6.98 -4.67
N LYS A 595 -32.71 -6.16 -5.08
CA LYS A 595 -32.44 -4.79 -5.54
C LYS A 595 -31.88 -3.90 -4.44
N LEU A 596 -32.39 -4.03 -3.21
CA LEU A 596 -31.86 -3.27 -2.07
C LEU A 596 -30.40 -3.68 -1.77
N CYS A 597 -30.09 -4.98 -1.81
CA CYS A 597 -28.73 -5.48 -1.63
C CYS A 597 -27.79 -5.05 -2.76
N GLU A 598 -28.27 -4.94 -4.00
CA GLU A 598 -27.47 -4.42 -5.12
C GLU A 598 -27.16 -2.92 -4.96
N ALA A 599 -28.12 -2.14 -4.44
CA ALA A 599 -27.95 -0.71 -4.18
C ALA A 599 -27.15 -0.39 -2.91
N VAL A 600 -26.98 -1.34 -1.98
CA VAL A 600 -26.52 -1.08 -0.60
C VAL A 600 -25.18 -0.34 -0.51
N LYS A 601 -24.22 -0.69 -1.39
CA LYS A 601 -22.93 -0.03 -1.44
C LYS A 601 -23.04 1.45 -1.77
N ASP A 602 -23.89 1.79 -2.75
CA ASP A 602 -24.11 3.18 -3.15
C ASP A 602 -24.92 3.93 -2.07
N ILE A 603 -25.90 3.28 -1.46
CA ILE A 603 -26.68 3.84 -0.33
C ILE A 603 -25.77 4.22 0.84
N PHE A 604 -24.91 3.33 1.30
CA PHE A 604 -23.99 3.65 2.39
C PHE A 604 -22.86 4.60 1.97
N SER A 605 -22.47 4.62 0.69
CA SER A 605 -21.58 5.68 0.18
C SER A 605 -22.24 7.07 0.25
N ILE A 606 -23.55 7.16 0.01
CA ILE A 606 -24.31 8.41 0.16
C ILE A 606 -24.39 8.81 1.63
N ALA A 607 -24.63 7.84 2.53
CA ALA A 607 -24.65 8.07 3.96
C ALA A 607 -23.31 8.65 4.46
N ASP A 608 -22.18 8.04 4.07
CA ASP A 608 -20.84 8.51 4.44
C ASP A 608 -20.54 9.95 3.96
N LEU A 609 -21.20 10.39 2.89
CA LEU A 609 -21.04 11.73 2.30
C LEU A 609 -21.92 12.81 2.94
N THR A 610 -22.92 12.41 3.75
CA THR A 610 -24.00 13.32 4.21
C THR A 610 -24.26 13.25 5.71
N ILE A 611 -24.16 12.07 6.30
CA ILE A 611 -24.33 11.85 7.74
C ILE A 611 -22.94 11.98 8.38
N PRO A 612 -22.77 12.85 9.39
CA PRO A 612 -21.48 13.00 10.07
C PRO A 612 -21.00 11.67 10.64
N ALA A 613 -19.72 11.35 10.43
CA ALA A 613 -19.08 10.22 11.09
C ALA A 613 -18.97 10.49 12.60
N ILE A 614 -18.94 9.42 13.39
CA ILE A 614 -18.59 9.52 14.81
C ILE A 614 -17.09 9.76 14.91
N THR A 615 -16.73 10.76 15.73
CA THR A 615 -15.35 11.13 15.99
C THR A 615 -14.99 10.89 17.45
N HIS A 616 -13.74 10.54 17.68
CA HIS A 616 -13.18 10.33 19.02
C HIS A 616 -12.00 11.28 19.24
N LEU A 617 -11.71 11.62 20.51
CA LEU A 617 -10.57 12.48 20.83
C LEU A 617 -9.34 11.62 21.00
N PHE A 618 -8.29 11.88 20.24
CA PHE A 618 -7.04 11.11 20.30
C PHE A 618 -5.98 11.80 21.15
N GLU A 619 -5.07 11.00 21.71
CA GLU A 619 -3.84 11.52 22.30
C GLU A 619 -2.99 12.25 21.25
N GLU A 620 -2.09 13.13 21.70
CA GLU A 620 -1.14 13.77 20.78
C GLU A 620 -0.27 12.74 20.10
N LEU A 621 0.02 12.96 18.81
CA LEU A 621 0.94 12.10 18.07
C LEU A 621 2.30 12.02 18.77
N PRO A 622 2.94 10.83 18.80
CA PRO A 622 4.28 10.71 19.32
C PRO A 622 5.25 11.57 18.51
N ALA A 623 6.36 11.95 19.15
CA ALA A 623 7.41 12.67 18.45
C ALA A 623 8.01 11.77 17.36
N MET A 624 8.06 12.25 16.12
CA MET A 624 8.48 11.44 14.96
C MET A 624 9.27 12.28 13.96
N HIS A 625 10.09 11.61 13.16
CA HIS A 625 10.81 12.23 12.06
C HIS A 625 9.92 12.26 10.82
N VAL A 626 9.67 13.47 10.28
CA VAL A 626 8.89 13.68 9.06
C VAL A 626 9.77 14.32 8.00
N ASP A 627 9.74 13.79 6.78
CA ASP A 627 10.44 14.37 5.62
C ASP A 627 9.63 15.53 5.02
N TRP A 628 9.72 16.69 5.68
CA TRP A 628 9.01 17.88 5.24
C TRP A 628 9.46 18.37 3.86
N ASP A 629 10.72 18.14 3.47
CA ASP A 629 11.26 18.62 2.20
C ASP A 629 10.67 17.82 1.04
N THR A 630 10.53 16.51 1.18
CA THR A 630 9.83 15.70 0.18
C THR A 630 8.33 15.99 0.13
N LEU A 631 7.67 16.19 1.27
CA LEU A 631 6.27 16.62 1.25
C LEU A 631 6.12 17.95 0.49
N LYS A 632 7.08 18.87 0.65
CA LYS A 632 7.12 20.12 -0.11
C LYS A 632 7.26 19.87 -1.61
N GLU A 633 8.19 19.01 -2.04
CA GLU A 633 8.34 18.66 -3.46
C GLU A 633 7.05 18.09 -4.05
N GLY A 634 6.31 17.30 -3.28
CA GLY A 634 5.00 16.80 -3.70
C GLY A 634 3.95 17.88 -3.88
N ILE A 635 3.92 18.85 -2.95
CA ILE A 635 3.06 20.03 -3.04
C ILE A 635 3.42 20.89 -4.25
N ASP A 636 4.70 21.18 -4.44
CA ASP A 636 5.17 21.97 -5.59
C ASP A 636 4.86 21.27 -6.91
N GLY A 637 5.04 19.94 -6.96
CA GLY A 637 4.68 19.12 -8.11
C GLY A 637 3.18 19.17 -8.42
N MET A 638 2.31 19.14 -7.41
CA MET A 638 0.87 19.33 -7.59
C MET A 638 0.54 20.74 -8.07
N TYR A 639 1.15 21.76 -7.49
CA TYR A 639 0.92 23.15 -7.84
C TYR A 639 1.34 23.46 -9.29
N ASN A 640 2.49 22.92 -9.73
CA ASN A 640 2.97 23.03 -11.11
C ASN A 640 2.04 22.36 -12.13
N ARG A 641 1.20 21.41 -11.69
CA ARG A 641 0.12 20.78 -12.48
C ARG A 641 -1.22 21.50 -12.33
N GLU A 642 -1.22 22.75 -11.88
CA GLU A 642 -2.41 23.61 -11.72
C GLU A 642 -3.42 23.13 -10.66
N VAL A 643 -3.01 22.26 -9.73
CA VAL A 643 -3.82 21.93 -8.55
C VAL A 643 -3.92 23.17 -7.65
N ARG A 644 -5.15 23.57 -7.31
CA ARG A 644 -5.39 24.83 -6.58
C ARG A 644 -5.20 24.73 -5.08
N TYR A 645 -5.55 23.58 -4.50
CA TYR A 645 -5.50 23.31 -3.06
C TYR A 645 -4.68 22.06 -2.74
N PRO A 646 -3.36 22.04 -3.07
CA PRO A 646 -2.47 20.97 -2.63
C PRO A 646 -2.20 21.13 -1.13
N ALA A 647 -2.40 20.09 -0.35
CA ALA A 647 -2.24 20.13 1.10
C ALA A 647 -1.45 18.94 1.63
N ILE A 648 -0.73 19.17 2.72
CA ILE A 648 -0.26 18.09 3.60
C ILE A 648 -1.47 17.60 4.38
N TYR A 649 -1.65 16.29 4.50
CA TYR A 649 -2.62 15.72 5.41
C TYR A 649 -1.92 14.99 6.56
N ILE A 650 -2.55 15.03 7.74
CA ILE A 650 -2.19 14.25 8.93
C ILE A 650 -3.46 13.54 9.39
N SER A 651 -3.49 12.21 9.31
CA SER A 651 -4.64 11.41 9.77
C SER A 651 -4.54 11.07 11.26
N THR A 652 -5.66 10.63 11.84
CA THR A 652 -5.77 10.18 13.24
C THR A 652 -4.82 9.03 13.59
N ASN A 653 -4.52 8.15 12.62
CA ASN A 653 -3.58 7.04 12.81
C ASN A 653 -2.10 7.47 12.65
N GLY A 654 -1.82 8.76 12.52
CA GLY A 654 -0.47 9.31 12.37
C GLY A 654 0.12 9.22 10.96
N SER A 655 -0.64 8.79 9.96
CA SER A 655 -0.16 8.83 8.57
C SER A 655 -0.06 10.27 8.08
N ILE A 656 1.04 10.58 7.40
CA ILE A 656 1.33 11.92 6.85
C ILE A 656 1.61 11.79 5.36
N GLY A 657 0.99 12.66 4.56
CA GLY A 657 1.20 12.67 3.11
C GLY A 657 0.73 13.95 2.45
N THR A 658 0.65 13.93 1.12
CA THR A 658 0.13 15.04 0.31
C THR A 658 -1.15 14.62 -0.41
N ALA A 659 -2.12 15.53 -0.53
CA ALA A 659 -3.36 15.29 -1.26
C ALA A 659 -3.89 16.58 -1.92
N SER A 660 -4.74 16.41 -2.94
CA SER A 660 -5.48 17.52 -3.56
C SER A 660 -6.86 17.66 -2.93
N TYR A 661 -7.24 18.89 -2.62
CA TYR A 661 -8.56 19.24 -2.07
C TYR A 661 -9.41 20.07 -3.06
N ASP A 662 -9.08 20.07 -4.36
CA ASP A 662 -9.82 20.83 -5.39
C ASP A 662 -11.29 20.43 -5.51
N ASN A 663 -11.59 19.16 -5.25
CA ASN A 663 -12.94 18.61 -5.29
C ASN A 663 -13.72 18.80 -3.98
N VAL A 664 -13.17 19.58 -3.04
CA VAL A 664 -13.75 19.74 -1.71
C VAL A 664 -14.28 21.17 -1.51
N GLU A 665 -15.58 21.30 -1.25
CA GLU A 665 -16.24 22.61 -1.26
C GLU A 665 -15.71 23.58 -0.19
N TYR A 666 -15.39 23.11 1.01
CA TYR A 666 -14.87 24.01 2.06
C TYR A 666 -13.47 24.53 1.75
N ALA A 667 -12.65 23.81 0.96
CA ALA A 667 -11.32 24.28 0.59
C ALA A 667 -11.41 25.58 -0.24
N LYS A 668 -12.50 25.74 -1.01
CA LYS A 668 -12.78 26.96 -1.80
C LYS A 668 -13.08 28.20 -0.96
N LEU A 669 -13.30 28.05 0.34
CA LEU A 669 -13.48 29.17 1.28
C LEU A 669 -12.14 29.81 1.68
N PHE A 670 -11.01 29.14 1.41
CA PHE A 670 -9.69 29.62 1.77
C PHE A 670 -9.09 30.49 0.66
N ARG A 671 -8.30 31.49 1.06
CA ARG A 671 -7.52 32.28 0.09
C ARG A 671 -6.50 31.38 -0.60
N PRO A 672 -6.15 31.65 -1.87
CA PRO A 672 -5.00 31.00 -2.51
C PRO A 672 -3.71 31.17 -1.69
N LEU A 673 -2.79 30.21 -1.85
CA LEU A 673 -1.43 30.33 -1.33
C LEU A 673 -0.76 31.54 -1.97
N SER A 674 -0.07 32.34 -1.17
CA SER A 674 0.63 33.52 -1.68
C SER A 674 1.92 33.12 -2.40
N ASP A 675 2.61 32.10 -1.87
CA ASP A 675 3.85 31.54 -2.37
C ASP A 675 4.01 30.12 -1.79
N THR A 676 4.14 29.10 -2.64
CA THR A 676 4.30 27.70 -2.20
C THR A 676 5.67 27.41 -1.58
N GLU A 677 6.65 28.30 -1.80
CA GLU A 677 7.94 28.25 -1.12
C GLU A 677 7.83 28.62 0.37
N LEU A 678 6.81 29.42 0.72
CA LEU A 678 6.61 29.95 2.08
C LEU A 678 5.48 29.25 2.82
N GLU A 679 4.36 29.03 2.15
CA GLU A 679 3.09 28.59 2.73
C GLU A 679 2.63 27.25 2.15
N VAL A 680 1.89 26.49 2.95
CA VAL A 680 1.27 25.23 2.55
C VAL A 680 -0.09 25.07 3.21
N TYR A 681 -1.04 24.43 2.52
CA TYR A 681 -2.28 24.00 3.16
C TYR A 681 -2.02 22.76 4.02
N VAL A 682 -2.67 22.70 5.18
CA VAL A 682 -2.59 21.58 6.10
C VAL A 682 -4.01 21.13 6.41
N MET A 683 -4.29 19.86 6.11
CA MET A 683 -5.42 19.11 6.63
C MET A 683 -4.95 18.29 7.82
N ASP A 684 -5.37 18.66 9.03
CA ASP A 684 -4.95 18.00 10.26
C ASP A 684 -6.16 17.41 10.95
N GLY A 685 -6.24 16.07 10.93
CA GLY A 685 -7.23 15.26 11.63
C GLY A 685 -6.66 14.52 12.83
N SER A 686 -5.40 14.77 13.23
CA SER A 686 -4.70 13.98 14.26
C SER A 686 -5.42 13.93 15.61
N SER A 687 -6.11 15.02 15.99
CA SER A 687 -6.88 15.12 17.23
C SER A 687 -8.27 14.49 17.17
N GLY A 688 -8.69 13.99 16.01
CA GLY A 688 -10.04 13.47 15.77
C GLY A 688 -11.04 14.51 15.25
N PHE A 689 -10.60 15.74 15.03
CA PHE A 689 -11.33 16.74 14.26
C PHE A 689 -10.49 17.21 13.10
N GLU A 690 -11.07 17.19 11.90
CA GLU A 690 -10.42 17.69 10.70
C GLU A 690 -10.38 19.22 10.72
N THR A 691 -9.18 19.77 10.59
CA THR A 691 -8.96 21.21 10.45
C THR A 691 -8.18 21.48 9.18
N PHE A 692 -8.71 22.37 8.34
CA PHE A 692 -8.03 22.86 7.15
C PHE A 692 -7.49 24.26 7.41
N ARG A 693 -6.19 24.48 7.22
CA ARG A 693 -5.53 25.77 7.51
C ARG A 693 -4.34 26.03 6.59
N ILE A 694 -3.87 27.27 6.56
CA ILE A 694 -2.61 27.65 5.90
C ILE A 694 -1.53 27.75 6.97
N GLU A 695 -0.39 27.13 6.75
CA GLU A 695 0.77 27.15 7.64
C GLU A 695 2.04 27.55 6.88
N LYS A 696 3.05 28.01 7.61
CA LYS A 696 4.38 28.28 7.04
C LYS A 696 5.25 27.05 7.12
N TRP A 697 6.00 26.78 6.05
CA TRP A 697 6.97 25.68 6.05
C TRP A 697 8.00 25.75 7.19
N GLU A 698 8.38 26.97 7.61
CA GLU A 698 9.26 27.17 8.77
C GLU A 698 8.66 26.65 10.07
N ASP A 699 7.35 26.89 10.29
CA ASP A 699 6.65 26.46 11.49
C ASP A 699 6.43 24.94 11.48
N VAL A 700 6.10 24.39 10.31
CA VAL A 700 5.99 22.96 10.08
C VAL A 700 7.29 22.24 10.45
N ARG A 701 8.43 22.72 9.93
CA ARG A 701 9.76 22.15 10.23
C ARG A 701 10.21 22.33 11.67
N LYS A 702 9.67 23.30 12.41
CA LYS A 702 9.96 23.53 13.84
C LYS A 702 9.18 22.62 14.80
N GLY A 703 8.32 21.76 14.26
CA GLY A 703 7.54 20.81 15.05
C GLY A 703 6.20 21.35 15.53
N LYS A 704 5.66 22.40 14.90
CA LYS A 704 4.33 22.94 15.25
C LYS A 704 3.20 21.96 14.94
N LEU A 705 3.34 21.16 13.89
CA LEU A 705 2.35 20.14 13.49
C LEU A 705 2.58 18.80 14.19
N VAL A 706 3.84 18.37 14.23
CA VAL A 706 4.25 17.08 14.79
C VAL A 706 5.53 17.32 15.57
N LYS A 707 5.56 16.89 16.83
CA LYS A 707 6.73 17.09 17.70
C LYS A 707 7.95 16.37 17.13
N LEU A 708 9.12 17.00 17.23
CA LEU A 708 10.38 16.38 16.81
C LEU A 708 10.97 15.56 17.96
N PRO A 709 11.61 14.40 17.68
CA PRO A 709 12.29 13.62 18.70
C PRO A 709 13.36 14.46 19.44
N GLY A 710 13.35 14.40 20.78
CA GLY A 710 14.30 15.12 21.63
C GLY A 710 13.94 16.56 21.99
N GLN A 711 12.72 17.03 21.66
CA GLN A 711 12.14 18.29 22.15
C GLN A 711 11.32 18.14 23.42
#